data_AF-A0ABD2YW07-F1
#
_entry.id   AF-A0ABD2YW07-F1
#
_cell.length_a   1.000
_cell.length_b   1.000
_cell.length_c   1.000
_cell.angle_alpha   90.00
_cell.angle_beta   90.00
_cell.angle_gamma   90.00
#
_symmetry.space_group_name_H-M   'P 1'
#
loop_
_entity.id
_entity.type
_entity.pdbx_description
1 polymer ?
#
loop_
_entity_poly.entity_id
_entity_poly.type
_entity_poly.pdbx_seq_one_letter_code
_entity_poly.pdbx_strand_id
1 'polypeptide(L)'
;MAVDLSLLNSNPISNKISAANYAQIPSWVSLKPPTHTSTSTSTSTSTSTSTTTAPPLQVHQPASAGKLENLHLISLSQQGKLYEAHLFLQEMDSASVSVSPQTYPHLLRTCAKFKSLRDGKLFHSRIRSHFNNKPPGFLQNCVLGMYFDCGAILDAQKLFDELPERSPTTWDVIISAYADLGWADEALELFSRMQSEGTSSGPSIYISLFRALSDLELGKQIHGLVVKSPFDKNVTLDTAVINMYVKCGCLETAQWAFDKMEEKNAVTWTSLMVGFTQAERQDDALRLFDMMVREGVELDEFVFSITLKACSGLGDLEFGQQVHGLVVKLGLESEVTVGTPLVDFYVKCANVDCAVRAFDKISEPNDVTWSAMIIGYSQIGEFEKCFRVFRSLRSQAGALNEFIYTSIFQACATLADLNLGTQAHGDAIKRGLISYLHGENAIISMYAKCGQLDCAFRVFESISDPDTVAWTAIIASCAYHGNASEALNLFRRMQASAVRPNAVTFIAILTACSHSGLVEEAKRYLESMNSEFGIDPTIDHYDCMVDILARAGQLTEALTLIETMPFEPDAMSWKSLLGGCSIHRNFELGKTAAEKLLQLDPHDTAAYILMFNLHASCEEWDEAASIRRMMINRNLKKAVGCSWIPVKGKVHRFIVGDRHHPRTEEIYHKLQELKFAAGSSEDSLFTGEAASNNLVEERKEQLLDHSERLAIAFGLISTPKNASILVFKNLRACRDCHDFAKHVSLVTGREIIVRDASRFHHFRSGKCSCNDYW
;
A
#
# COMPACT_ATOMS: atom_id res chain seq x y z
N MET A 1 17.23 14.34 -22.27
CA MET A 1 18.71 14.51 -22.20
C MET A 1 19.34 13.27 -22.83
N ALA A 2 20.20 13.40 -23.85
CA ALA A 2 20.83 12.24 -24.50
C ALA A 2 22.26 12.05 -23.96
N VAL A 3 22.57 10.87 -23.42
CA VAL A 3 23.88 10.50 -22.85
C VAL A 3 24.60 9.52 -23.77
N ASP A 4 25.88 9.77 -24.05
CA ASP A 4 26.78 8.97 -24.88
C ASP A 4 27.54 7.93 -24.02
N LEU A 5 27.45 6.63 -24.37
CA LEU A 5 27.78 5.48 -23.50
C LEU A 5 28.88 4.56 -24.08
N SER A 6 29.90 5.13 -24.71
CA SER A 6 30.92 4.36 -25.43
C SER A 6 32.08 3.77 -24.58
N LEU A 7 32.03 3.82 -23.25
CA LEU A 7 33.23 3.57 -22.42
C LEU A 7 33.22 2.36 -21.45
N LEU A 8 32.20 1.52 -21.42
CA LEU A 8 32.18 0.34 -20.52
C LEU A 8 32.43 -0.96 -21.28
N ASN A 9 33.70 -1.19 -21.63
CA ASN A 9 34.17 -2.48 -22.12
C ASN A 9 35.61 -2.71 -21.62
N SER A 10 35.79 -3.38 -20.48
CA SER A 10 36.91 -4.32 -20.27
C SER A 10 36.89 -5.03 -18.92
N ASN A 11 36.94 -6.36 -19.05
CA ASN A 11 37.56 -7.38 -18.19
C ASN A 11 36.77 -8.09 -17.05
N PRO A 12 36.72 -9.45 -17.11
CA PRO A 12 36.10 -10.31 -16.10
C PRO A 12 37.15 -10.90 -15.13
N ILE A 13 36.81 -11.08 -13.85
CA ILE A 13 37.57 -11.96 -12.94
C ILE A 13 36.61 -12.84 -12.11
N SER A 14 37.02 -14.10 -12.02
CA SER A 14 36.28 -15.31 -11.68
C SER A 14 36.06 -15.61 -10.20
N ASN A 15 34.94 -16.30 -9.95
CA ASN A 15 34.59 -17.14 -8.81
C ASN A 15 35.72 -17.98 -8.19
N LYS A 16 35.79 -18.00 -6.85
CA LYS A 16 36.19 -19.17 -6.04
C LYS A 16 35.40 -19.23 -4.73
N ILE A 17 34.42 -20.13 -4.69
CA ILE A 17 33.81 -20.66 -3.47
C ILE A 17 34.62 -21.90 -3.07
N SER A 18 35.10 -21.98 -1.83
CA SER A 18 35.61 -23.24 -1.25
C SER A 18 34.91 -23.53 0.07
N ALA A 19 34.30 -24.71 0.11
CA ALA A 19 33.56 -25.30 1.22
C ALA A 19 34.39 -25.48 2.49
N ALA A 20 33.72 -25.34 3.63
CA ALA A 20 34.24 -25.63 4.96
C ALA A 20 34.33 -27.15 5.19
N ASN A 21 35.49 -27.62 5.63
CA ASN A 21 35.68 -28.97 6.16
C ASN A 21 35.67 -28.91 7.70
N TYR A 22 34.66 -29.56 8.30
CA TYR A 22 34.65 -29.94 9.71
C TYR A 22 35.64 -31.11 9.92
N ALA A 23 36.55 -30.98 10.88
CA ALA A 23 37.44 -32.07 11.30
C ALA A 23 37.43 -32.24 12.83
N GLN A 24 37.48 -33.50 13.22
CA GLN A 24 37.27 -34.10 14.55
C GLN A 24 38.34 -33.75 15.59
N ILE A 25 37.97 -33.88 16.88
CA ILE A 25 38.80 -33.66 18.07
C ILE A 25 39.75 -34.86 18.32
N PRO A 26 41.06 -34.66 18.59
CA PRO A 26 41.97 -35.74 19.01
C PRO A 26 41.83 -36.15 20.48
N SER A 27 41.99 -37.44 20.77
CA SER A 27 41.69 -38.13 22.04
C SER A 27 42.73 -38.01 23.17
N TRP A 28 43.67 -37.06 23.13
CA TRP A 28 44.79 -36.99 24.08
C TRP A 28 44.85 -35.75 25.00
N VAL A 29 43.80 -34.93 25.05
CA VAL A 29 43.64 -33.92 26.11
C VAL A 29 43.16 -34.63 27.37
N SER A 30 44.09 -35.14 28.20
CA SER A 30 43.75 -35.83 29.44
C SER A 30 44.34 -35.10 30.65
N LEU A 31 43.48 -34.36 31.34
CA LEU A 31 43.75 -33.69 32.60
C LEU A 31 43.45 -34.67 33.75
N LYS A 32 44.45 -35.17 34.47
CA LYS A 32 44.25 -36.05 35.65
C LYS A 32 44.63 -35.31 36.96
N PRO A 33 43.80 -35.38 38.02
CA PRO A 33 44.12 -34.82 39.33
C PRO A 33 45.05 -35.75 40.15
N PRO A 34 45.80 -35.24 41.16
CA PRO A 34 46.76 -36.04 41.91
C PRO A 34 46.07 -36.88 42.99
N THR A 35 46.28 -38.20 42.96
CA THR A 35 45.83 -39.13 44.02
C THR A 35 46.86 -39.25 45.13
N HIS A 36 46.40 -39.07 46.38
CA HIS A 36 47.12 -39.40 47.60
C HIS A 36 47.60 -40.87 47.63
N THR A 37 48.88 -41.09 47.92
CA THR A 37 49.44 -42.43 48.16
C THR A 37 49.47 -42.76 49.66
N SER A 38 48.81 -43.83 50.06
CA SER A 38 48.98 -44.51 51.34
C SER A 38 49.79 -45.81 51.18
N THR A 39 50.81 -45.98 52.05
CA THR A 39 51.35 -47.23 52.66
C THR A 39 51.79 -48.37 51.72
N SER A 40 53.06 -48.78 51.64
CA SER A 40 53.88 -49.63 52.56
C SER A 40 54.47 -50.72 51.64
N THR A 41 55.68 -51.29 51.70
CA THR A 41 56.65 -51.57 52.76
C THR A 41 57.93 -52.10 52.04
N SER A 42 59.11 -51.82 52.62
CA SER A 42 60.36 -52.63 52.73
C SER A 42 60.65 -53.77 51.73
N THR A 43 61.87 -54.00 51.21
CA THR A 43 63.17 -54.20 51.90
C THR A 43 64.31 -54.42 50.88
N SER A 44 65.51 -53.89 51.18
CA SER A 44 66.91 -54.43 51.01
C SER A 44 67.34 -55.07 49.67
N THR A 45 68.56 -54.92 49.09
CA THR A 45 69.93 -54.63 49.58
C THR A 45 70.89 -54.59 48.37
N SER A 46 71.97 -53.77 48.45
CA SER A 46 73.36 -53.92 47.91
C SER A 46 73.58 -54.53 46.50
N THR A 47 74.44 -54.05 45.58
CA THR A 47 75.81 -53.52 45.73
C THR A 47 76.30 -53.01 44.36
N SER A 48 77.32 -52.14 44.40
CA SER A 48 78.10 -51.48 43.33
C SER A 48 78.50 -52.27 42.07
N THR A 49 78.51 -51.59 40.91
CA THR A 49 79.72 -51.38 40.05
C THR A 49 79.44 -50.37 38.92
N SER A 50 80.39 -49.45 38.73
CA SER A 50 80.54 -48.46 37.65
C SER A 50 80.69 -49.15 36.27
N THR A 51 80.38 -48.62 35.08
CA THR A 51 80.53 -47.30 34.44
C THR A 51 79.81 -47.39 33.08
N THR A 52 79.01 -46.40 32.66
CA THR A 52 79.10 -45.67 31.36
C THR A 52 77.84 -44.85 31.04
N THR A 53 78.09 -43.64 30.53
CA THR A 53 77.27 -42.85 29.58
C THR A 53 75.86 -42.40 29.97
N ALA A 54 75.72 -41.09 30.25
CA ALA A 54 74.79 -40.14 29.60
C ALA A 54 74.59 -38.91 30.52
N PRO A 55 74.47 -37.69 29.98
CA PRO A 55 74.42 -36.47 30.79
C PRO A 55 73.11 -36.38 31.59
N PRO A 56 73.12 -35.74 32.78
CA PRO A 56 71.94 -35.64 33.61
C PRO A 56 70.91 -34.72 32.94
N LEU A 57 69.72 -35.29 32.73
CA LEU A 57 68.48 -34.58 32.43
C LEU A 57 68.36 -33.34 33.31
N GLN A 58 68.52 -32.16 32.69
CA GLN A 58 68.00 -30.94 33.26
C GLN A 58 66.48 -31.10 33.40
N VAL A 59 66.00 -30.93 34.62
CA VAL A 59 64.60 -30.75 34.95
C VAL A 59 64.09 -29.54 34.17
N HIS A 60 63.49 -29.78 33.01
CA HIS A 60 62.73 -28.77 32.29
C HIS A 60 61.43 -28.51 33.08
N GLN A 61 61.29 -27.29 33.60
CA GLN A 61 60.01 -26.74 34.02
C GLN A 61 59.01 -26.73 32.84
N PRO A 62 57.69 -26.89 33.08
CA PRO A 62 56.70 -27.10 32.03
C PRO A 62 56.23 -25.78 31.40
N ALA A 63 56.71 -25.47 30.20
CA ALA A 63 56.27 -24.29 29.43
C ALA A 63 55.12 -24.57 28.43
N SER A 64 54.61 -25.82 28.35
CA SER A 64 53.60 -26.24 27.36
C SER A 64 52.22 -26.58 27.94
N ALA A 65 52.03 -26.52 29.26
CA ALA A 65 50.75 -26.84 29.89
C ALA A 65 49.74 -25.70 29.64
N GLY A 66 48.69 -25.95 28.83
CA GLY A 66 47.53 -25.06 28.67
C GLY A 66 47.27 -24.50 27.27
N LYS A 67 48.23 -24.55 26.32
CA LYS A 67 48.02 -23.94 24.99
C LYS A 67 47.00 -24.72 24.14
N LEU A 68 47.02 -26.05 24.23
CA LEU A 68 46.13 -26.91 23.46
C LEU A 68 44.71 -26.92 24.03
N GLU A 69 44.60 -26.90 25.36
CA GLU A 69 43.35 -26.82 26.10
C GLU A 69 42.62 -25.51 25.79
N ASN A 70 43.35 -24.39 25.76
CA ASN A 70 42.78 -23.11 25.35
C ASN A 70 42.29 -23.11 23.89
N LEU A 71 43.01 -23.78 22.96
CA LEU A 71 42.56 -23.93 21.57
C LEU A 71 41.30 -24.81 21.46
N HIS A 72 41.24 -25.89 22.23
CA HIS A 72 40.06 -26.75 22.27
C HIS A 72 38.83 -26.00 22.77
N LEU A 73 38.99 -25.19 23.82
CA LEU A 73 37.94 -24.34 24.37
C LEU A 73 37.43 -23.30 23.35
N ILE A 74 38.31 -22.68 22.56
CA ILE A 74 37.92 -21.81 21.45
C ILE A 74 37.12 -22.58 20.39
N SER A 75 37.54 -23.81 20.07
CA SER A 75 36.83 -24.66 19.10
C SER A 75 35.41 -25.02 19.57
N LEU A 76 35.25 -25.44 20.83
CA LEU A 76 33.94 -25.71 21.43
C LEU A 76 33.04 -24.47 21.41
N SER A 77 33.60 -23.28 21.69
CA SER A 77 32.90 -22.00 21.60
C SER A 77 32.41 -21.71 20.17
N GLN A 78 33.26 -21.89 19.16
CA GLN A 78 32.90 -21.62 17.76
C GLN A 78 31.81 -22.58 17.25
N GLN A 79 31.76 -23.81 17.76
CA GLN A 79 30.72 -24.79 17.48
C GLN A 79 29.41 -24.52 18.23
N GLY A 80 29.34 -23.50 19.09
CA GLY A 80 28.15 -23.17 19.88
C GLY A 80 27.89 -24.11 21.05
N LYS A 81 28.84 -24.97 21.40
CA LYS A 81 28.69 -26.00 22.44
C LYS A 81 29.02 -25.45 23.83
N LEU A 82 28.23 -24.49 24.30
CA LEU A 82 28.48 -23.76 25.54
C LEU A 82 28.47 -24.66 26.80
N TYR A 83 27.65 -25.71 26.82
CA TYR A 83 27.63 -26.69 27.92
C TYR A 83 28.90 -27.52 28.00
N GLU A 84 29.37 -28.05 26.86
CA GLU A 84 30.64 -28.81 26.77
C GLU A 84 31.83 -27.89 27.11
N ALA A 85 31.81 -26.64 26.64
CA ALA A 85 32.82 -25.64 27.01
C ALA A 85 32.85 -25.35 28.51
N HIS A 86 31.67 -25.32 29.18
CA HIS A 86 31.59 -25.15 30.62
C HIS A 86 32.16 -26.35 31.40
N LEU A 87 31.81 -27.57 31.00
CA LEU A 87 32.37 -28.78 31.63
C LEU A 87 33.89 -28.84 31.47
N PHE A 88 34.37 -28.57 30.26
CA PHE A 88 35.81 -28.55 29.97
C PHE A 88 36.55 -27.48 30.79
N LEU A 89 35.93 -26.33 31.03
CA LEU A 89 36.47 -25.31 31.92
C LEU A 89 36.61 -25.79 33.38
N GLN A 90 35.67 -26.60 33.90
CA GLN A 90 35.80 -27.18 35.24
C GLN A 90 36.93 -28.21 35.31
N GLU A 91 37.12 -28.99 34.25
CA GLU A 91 38.24 -29.93 34.13
C GLU A 91 39.59 -29.19 34.12
N MET A 92 39.69 -28.09 33.37
CA MET A 92 40.87 -27.22 33.37
C MET A 92 41.22 -26.69 34.77
N ASP A 93 40.22 -26.28 35.56
CA ASP A 93 40.45 -25.86 36.95
C ASP A 93 40.96 -27.00 37.84
N SER A 94 40.34 -28.19 37.72
CA SER A 94 40.70 -29.36 38.52
C SER A 94 42.14 -29.84 38.29
N ALA A 95 42.69 -29.55 37.11
CA ALA A 95 44.06 -29.86 36.74
C ALA A 95 45.01 -28.64 36.80
N SER A 96 44.57 -27.53 37.38
CA SER A 96 45.38 -26.31 37.56
C SER A 96 45.95 -25.74 36.24
N VAL A 97 45.21 -25.90 35.13
CA VAL A 97 45.58 -25.35 33.83
C VAL A 97 44.95 -23.97 33.64
N SER A 98 45.76 -22.95 33.39
CA SER A 98 45.28 -21.57 33.26
C SER A 98 44.56 -21.33 31.93
N VAL A 99 43.45 -20.59 31.99
CA VAL A 99 42.74 -20.10 30.80
C VAL A 99 43.40 -18.80 30.37
N SER A 100 43.83 -18.76 29.10
CA SER A 100 44.38 -17.55 28.51
C SER A 100 43.30 -16.44 28.49
N PRO A 101 43.65 -15.20 28.87
CA PRO A 101 42.74 -14.05 28.76
C PRO A 101 42.14 -13.90 27.35
N GLN A 102 42.86 -14.33 26.31
CA GLN A 102 42.41 -14.24 24.91
C GLN A 102 41.32 -15.26 24.53
N THR A 103 41.05 -16.25 25.38
CA THR A 103 40.04 -17.29 25.12
C THR A 103 38.63 -16.82 25.48
N TYR A 104 38.50 -15.98 26.52
CA TYR A 104 37.20 -15.50 27.02
C TYR A 104 36.38 -14.66 26.01
N PRO A 105 36.96 -13.78 25.16
CA PRO A 105 36.20 -13.06 24.14
C PRO A 105 35.43 -13.96 23.18
N HIS A 106 35.98 -15.13 22.83
CA HIS A 106 35.31 -16.09 21.96
C HIS A 106 34.07 -16.68 22.65
N LEU A 107 34.19 -17.07 23.93
CA LEU A 107 33.09 -17.59 24.74
C LEU A 107 31.97 -16.55 24.91
N LEU A 108 32.34 -15.31 25.22
CA LEU A 108 31.39 -14.22 25.40
C LEU A 108 30.65 -13.86 24.10
N ARG A 109 31.35 -13.83 22.95
CA ARG A 109 30.69 -13.64 21.63
C ARG A 109 29.75 -14.78 21.28
N THR A 110 30.10 -16.03 21.60
CA THR A 110 29.19 -17.16 21.40
C THR A 110 27.95 -17.01 22.28
N CYS A 111 28.08 -16.60 23.55
CA CYS A 111 26.94 -16.32 24.42
C CYS A 111 26.04 -15.23 23.85
N ALA A 112 26.62 -14.12 23.38
CA ALA A 112 25.91 -13.03 22.71
C ALA A 112 25.15 -13.49 21.47
N LYS A 113 25.79 -14.29 20.60
CA LYS A 113 25.19 -14.83 19.37
C LYS A 113 23.98 -15.72 19.66
N PHE A 114 24.06 -16.57 20.68
CA PHE A 114 22.99 -17.48 21.07
C PHE A 114 22.05 -16.89 22.14
N LYS A 115 22.23 -15.62 22.51
CA LYS A 115 21.48 -14.93 23.58
C LYS A 115 21.47 -15.73 24.90
N SER A 116 22.53 -16.48 25.19
CA SER A 116 22.65 -17.31 26.40
C SER A 116 23.17 -16.50 27.58
N LEU A 117 22.26 -15.82 28.26
CA LEU A 117 22.58 -14.99 29.43
C LEU A 117 23.13 -15.82 30.61
N ARG A 118 22.65 -17.06 30.79
CA ARG A 118 23.05 -17.93 31.89
C ARG A 118 24.53 -18.28 31.80
N ASP A 119 24.98 -18.72 30.62
CA ASP A 119 26.39 -19.06 30.37
C ASP A 119 27.26 -17.81 30.39
N GLY A 120 26.75 -16.69 29.86
CA GLY A 120 27.41 -15.38 29.95
C GLY A 120 27.70 -14.92 31.38
N LYS A 121 26.71 -15.02 32.30
CA LYS A 121 26.89 -14.71 33.73
C LYS A 121 27.90 -15.62 34.41
N LEU A 122 27.91 -16.89 34.04
CA LEU A 122 28.85 -17.89 34.55
C LEU A 122 30.29 -17.58 34.14
N PHE A 123 30.51 -17.26 32.86
CA PHE A 123 31.82 -16.84 32.38
C PHE A 123 32.25 -15.51 32.99
N HIS A 124 31.35 -14.53 33.16
CA HIS A 124 31.67 -13.29 33.84
C HIS A 124 32.10 -13.53 35.31
N SER A 125 31.36 -14.34 36.08
CA SER A 125 31.73 -14.70 37.45
C SER A 125 33.10 -15.37 37.52
N ARG A 126 33.38 -16.28 36.56
CA ARG A 126 34.67 -16.95 36.45
C ARG A 126 35.82 -15.99 36.12
N ILE A 127 35.62 -15.07 35.16
CA ILE A 127 36.60 -14.01 34.84
C ILE A 127 36.91 -13.18 36.09
N ARG A 128 35.88 -12.80 36.85
CA ARG A 128 36.04 -12.02 38.08
C ARG A 128 36.84 -12.79 39.14
N SER A 129 36.61 -14.10 39.29
CA SER A 129 37.39 -14.97 40.19
C SER A 129 38.84 -15.17 39.71
N HIS A 130 39.05 -15.45 38.43
CA HIS A 130 40.36 -15.73 37.83
C HIS A 130 41.34 -14.55 37.95
N PHE A 131 40.83 -13.32 37.92
CA PHE A 131 41.64 -12.10 38.03
C PHE A 131 41.51 -11.38 39.38
N ASN A 132 41.15 -12.08 40.47
CA ASN A 132 41.03 -11.49 41.81
C ASN A 132 40.22 -10.18 41.85
N ASN A 133 39.05 -10.17 41.22
CA ASN A 133 38.16 -9.01 41.03
C ASN A 133 38.75 -7.83 40.23
N LYS A 134 39.88 -7.99 39.55
CA LYS A 134 40.51 -6.97 38.69
C LYS A 134 40.80 -7.49 37.28
N PRO A 135 39.78 -7.83 36.47
CA PRO A 135 39.98 -8.30 35.12
C PRO A 135 40.52 -7.19 34.20
N PRO A 136 41.30 -7.53 33.15
CA PRO A 136 41.74 -6.58 32.13
C PRO A 136 40.58 -5.81 31.48
N GLY A 137 40.78 -4.52 31.19
CA GLY A 137 39.72 -3.65 30.65
C GLY A 137 39.10 -4.14 29.34
N PHE A 138 39.86 -4.77 28.45
CA PHE A 138 39.30 -5.34 27.21
C PHE A 138 38.30 -6.49 27.48
N LEU A 139 38.51 -7.28 28.55
CA LEU A 139 37.56 -8.33 28.94
C LEU A 139 36.30 -7.74 29.58
N GLN A 140 36.44 -6.66 30.34
CA GLN A 140 35.30 -5.93 30.87
C GLN A 140 34.42 -5.37 29.74
N ASN A 141 35.03 -4.81 28.69
CA ASN A 141 34.31 -4.36 27.49
C ASN A 141 33.61 -5.53 26.76
N CYS A 142 34.25 -6.71 26.67
CA CYS A 142 33.61 -7.90 26.08
C CYS A 142 32.41 -8.40 26.90
N VAL A 143 32.50 -8.37 28.23
CA VAL A 143 31.40 -8.76 29.12
C VAL A 143 30.25 -7.75 29.02
N LEU A 144 30.57 -6.46 28.97
CA LEU A 144 29.60 -5.38 28.81
C LEU A 144 28.78 -5.56 27.53
N GLY A 145 29.45 -5.76 26.38
CA GLY A 145 28.78 -6.04 25.10
C GLY A 145 27.94 -7.32 25.14
N MET A 146 28.45 -8.39 25.75
CA MET A 146 27.70 -9.65 25.92
C MET A 146 26.39 -9.45 26.69
N TYR A 147 26.39 -8.65 27.77
CA TYR A 147 25.17 -8.38 28.53
C TYR A 147 24.13 -7.59 27.71
N PHE A 148 24.56 -6.57 26.96
CA PHE A 148 23.68 -5.84 26.05
C PHE A 148 23.09 -6.76 24.97
N ASP A 149 23.93 -7.55 24.31
CA ASP A 149 23.49 -8.49 23.29
C ASP A 149 22.49 -9.50 23.87
N CYS A 150 22.66 -9.95 25.11
CA CYS A 150 21.71 -10.86 25.77
C CYS A 150 20.44 -10.16 26.33
N GLY A 151 20.27 -8.86 26.13
CA GLY A 151 19.13 -8.07 26.64
C GLY A 151 19.18 -7.78 28.15
N ALA A 152 20.31 -8.03 28.81
CA ALA A 152 20.50 -7.83 30.26
C ALA A 152 21.04 -6.43 30.57
N ILE A 153 20.26 -5.41 30.22
CA ILE A 153 20.68 -4.00 30.24
C ILE A 153 21.03 -3.52 31.65
N LEU A 154 20.27 -3.93 32.67
CA LEU A 154 20.55 -3.60 34.08
C LEU A 154 21.88 -4.18 34.57
N ASP A 155 22.20 -5.41 34.17
CA ASP A 155 23.47 -6.05 34.52
C ASP A 155 24.65 -5.34 33.83
N ALA A 156 24.44 -4.86 32.59
CA ALA A 156 25.42 -4.07 31.84
C ALA A 156 25.66 -2.69 32.48
N GLN A 157 24.60 -1.96 32.84
CA GLN A 157 24.69 -0.68 33.56
C GLN A 157 25.43 -0.83 34.89
N LYS A 158 25.04 -1.83 35.68
CA LYS A 158 25.70 -2.11 36.96
C LYS A 158 27.20 -2.39 36.79
N LEU A 159 27.56 -3.20 35.79
CA LEU A 159 28.96 -3.45 35.47
C LEU A 159 29.69 -2.16 35.12
N PHE A 160 29.09 -1.30 34.29
CA PHE A 160 29.66 -0.03 33.87
C PHE A 160 29.86 0.97 35.03
N ASP A 161 28.94 1.01 35.97
CA ASP A 161 29.04 1.87 37.17
C ASP A 161 30.09 1.36 38.16
N GLU A 162 30.30 0.04 38.25
CA GLU A 162 31.34 -0.60 39.08
C GLU A 162 32.77 -0.43 38.53
N LEU A 163 32.95 0.06 37.29
CA LEU A 163 34.29 0.22 36.68
C LEU A 163 35.04 1.43 37.28
N PRO A 164 36.25 1.22 37.85
CA PRO A 164 37.04 2.29 38.48
C PRO A 164 37.68 3.25 37.48
N GLU A 165 38.02 2.78 36.27
CA GLU A 165 38.48 3.60 35.14
C GLU A 165 37.70 3.17 33.89
N ARG A 166 37.11 4.14 33.19
CA ARG A 166 36.35 3.91 31.96
C ARG A 166 37.21 4.34 30.77
N SER A 167 37.59 3.36 29.95
CA SER A 167 38.32 3.65 28.72
C SER A 167 37.39 4.27 27.66
N PRO A 168 37.90 5.00 26.65
CA PRO A 168 37.10 5.44 25.51
C PRO A 168 36.32 4.29 24.84
N THR A 169 36.91 3.10 24.78
CA THR A 169 36.26 1.88 24.26
C THR A 169 35.10 1.40 25.14
N THR A 170 35.17 1.61 26.45
CA THR A 170 34.07 1.27 27.37
C THR A 170 32.86 2.16 27.13
N TRP A 171 33.10 3.46 26.91
CA TRP A 171 32.07 4.42 26.52
C TRP A 171 31.47 4.11 25.15
N ASP A 172 32.31 3.75 24.17
CA ASP A 172 31.85 3.37 22.84
C ASP A 172 30.89 2.17 22.86
N VAL A 173 31.25 1.10 23.60
CA VAL A 173 30.42 -0.10 23.72
C VAL A 173 29.05 0.22 24.34
N ILE A 174 29.00 1.01 25.42
CA ILE A 174 27.72 1.29 26.09
C ILE A 174 26.85 2.25 25.27
N ILE A 175 27.41 3.35 24.75
CA ILE A 175 26.64 4.35 24.00
C ILE A 175 26.12 3.75 22.69
N SER A 176 26.97 2.99 21.97
CA SER A 176 26.55 2.32 20.74
C SER A 176 25.45 1.28 21.00
N ALA A 177 25.52 0.54 22.11
CA ALA A 177 24.49 -0.43 22.45
C ALA A 177 23.13 0.21 22.75
N TYR A 178 23.09 1.32 23.49
CA TYR A 178 21.83 2.07 23.70
C TYR A 178 21.28 2.63 22.40
N ALA A 179 22.15 3.21 21.57
CA ALA A 179 21.76 3.75 20.28
C ALA A 179 21.20 2.67 19.33
N ASP A 180 21.83 1.51 19.24
CA ASP A 180 21.38 0.39 18.39
C ASP A 180 20.08 -0.26 18.91
N LEU A 181 19.76 -0.11 20.20
CA LEU A 181 18.47 -0.49 20.78
C LEU A 181 17.36 0.56 20.56
N GLY A 182 17.69 1.71 19.94
CA GLY A 182 16.77 2.81 19.69
C GLY A 182 16.55 3.73 20.89
N TRP A 183 17.35 3.60 21.96
CA TRP A 183 17.26 4.40 23.19
C TRP A 183 18.18 5.62 23.07
N ALA A 184 17.77 6.56 22.22
CA ALA A 184 18.58 7.71 21.85
C ALA A 184 18.84 8.65 23.04
N ASP A 185 17.85 8.87 23.91
CA ASP A 185 17.96 9.80 25.03
C ASP A 185 19.00 9.31 26.06
N GLU A 186 18.97 8.02 26.41
CA GLU A 186 19.94 7.40 27.31
C GLU A 186 21.35 7.39 26.70
N ALA A 187 21.45 7.15 25.39
CA ALA A 187 22.72 7.22 24.66
C ALA A 187 23.32 8.64 24.70
N LEU A 188 22.49 9.68 24.57
CA LEU A 188 22.90 11.08 24.64
C LEU A 188 23.26 11.53 26.06
N GLU A 189 22.55 11.03 27.07
CA GLU A 189 22.89 11.28 28.47
C GLU A 189 24.26 10.71 28.80
N LEU A 190 24.52 9.46 28.39
CA LEU A 190 25.83 8.81 28.56
C LEU A 190 26.92 9.54 27.77
N PHE A 191 26.62 10.00 26.56
CA PHE A 191 27.56 10.81 25.76
C PHE A 191 27.88 12.15 26.42
N SER A 192 26.89 12.82 27.01
CA SER A 192 27.09 14.08 27.74
C SER A 192 27.93 13.87 29.00
N ARG A 193 27.67 12.77 29.73
CA ARG A 193 28.47 12.36 30.89
C ARG A 193 29.91 12.07 30.49
N MET A 194 30.13 11.32 29.41
CA MET A 194 31.46 11.05 28.85
C MET A 194 32.25 12.33 28.56
N GLN A 195 31.62 13.31 27.92
CA GLN A 195 32.26 14.61 27.64
C GLN A 195 32.58 15.38 28.91
N SER A 196 31.70 15.37 29.91
CA SER A 196 31.94 16.03 31.20
C SER A 196 33.11 15.41 31.98
N GLU A 197 33.36 14.11 31.81
CA GLU A 197 34.51 13.39 32.38
C GLU A 197 35.80 13.63 31.56
N GLY A 198 35.77 14.45 30.50
CA GLY A 198 36.95 14.83 29.71
C GLY A 198 37.50 13.73 28.80
N THR A 199 36.71 12.69 28.52
CA THR A 199 37.13 11.56 27.67
C THR A 199 36.94 11.89 26.19
N SER A 200 37.94 11.60 25.35
CA SER A 200 37.83 11.82 23.90
C SER A 200 36.86 10.85 23.23
N SER A 201 35.98 11.38 22.40
CA SER A 201 35.02 10.63 21.57
C SER A 201 35.68 10.13 20.29
N GLY A 202 35.39 8.87 19.92
CA GLY A 202 35.78 8.30 18.63
C GLY A 202 34.65 8.41 17.59
N PRO A 203 34.95 8.26 16.28
CA PRO A 203 33.95 8.32 15.21
C PRO A 203 32.78 7.35 15.38
N SER A 204 33.02 6.15 15.93
CA SER A 204 32.00 5.12 16.14
C SER A 204 30.81 5.61 16.98
N ILE A 205 31.07 6.37 18.03
CA ILE A 205 30.04 6.92 18.92
C ILE A 205 29.11 7.85 18.13
N TYR A 206 29.67 8.74 17.32
CA TYR A 206 28.89 9.66 16.49
C TYR A 206 28.05 8.93 15.45
N ILE A 207 28.61 7.90 14.79
CA ILE A 207 27.88 7.06 13.82
C ILE A 207 26.67 6.40 14.49
N SER A 208 26.85 5.82 15.67
CA SER A 208 25.77 5.18 16.42
C SER A 208 24.70 6.19 16.86
N LEU A 209 25.12 7.35 17.38
CA LEU A 209 24.20 8.43 17.77
C LEU A 209 23.38 8.93 16.57
N PHE A 210 24.01 9.22 15.43
CA PHE A 210 23.28 9.66 14.22
C PHE A 210 22.27 8.63 13.70
N ARG A 211 22.56 7.33 13.85
CA ARG A 211 21.62 6.27 13.49
C ARG A 211 20.37 6.29 14.38
N ALA A 212 20.54 6.48 15.68
CA ALA A 212 19.45 6.49 16.65
C ALA A 212 18.62 7.78 16.59
N LEU A 213 19.26 8.92 16.36
CA LEU A 213 18.64 10.24 16.37
C LEU A 213 17.52 10.40 15.33
N SER A 214 16.44 11.05 15.76
CA SER A 214 15.36 11.57 14.90
C SER A 214 15.04 13.04 15.21
N ASP A 215 15.75 13.65 16.18
CA ASP A 215 15.63 15.07 16.52
C ASP A 215 16.65 15.88 15.72
N LEU A 216 16.14 16.81 14.91
CA LEU A 216 16.94 17.63 14.01
C LEU A 216 17.89 18.59 14.77
N GLU A 217 17.45 19.17 15.88
CA GLU A 217 18.24 20.16 16.62
C GLU A 217 19.38 19.50 17.38
N LEU A 218 19.13 18.34 17.99
CA LEU A 218 20.18 17.51 18.59
C LEU A 218 21.13 16.98 17.52
N GLY A 219 20.61 16.54 16.37
CA GLY A 219 21.41 16.13 15.22
C GLY A 219 22.38 17.22 14.74
N LYS A 220 21.91 18.47 14.62
CA LYS A 220 22.75 19.63 14.28
C LYS A 220 23.84 19.90 15.32
N GLN A 221 23.53 19.79 16.61
CA GLN A 221 24.52 19.98 17.68
C GLN A 221 25.63 18.93 17.60
N ILE A 222 25.27 17.66 17.42
CA ILE A 222 26.24 16.57 17.30
C ILE A 222 27.05 16.69 16.01
N HIS A 223 26.44 17.06 14.88
CA HIS A 223 27.17 17.37 13.65
C HIS A 223 28.16 18.53 13.84
N GLY A 224 27.77 19.58 14.58
CA GLY A 224 28.68 20.66 14.95
C GLY A 224 29.88 20.19 15.80
N LEU A 225 29.70 19.18 16.66
CA LEU A 225 30.81 18.56 17.39
C LEU A 225 31.73 17.73 16.49
N VAL A 226 31.17 17.01 15.52
CA VAL A 226 31.93 16.27 14.50
C VAL A 226 32.82 17.22 13.70
N VAL A 227 32.29 18.35 13.24
CA VAL A 227 33.05 19.37 12.47
C VAL A 227 34.20 19.97 13.30
N LYS A 228 34.04 20.07 14.63
CA LYS A 228 35.10 20.57 15.54
C LYS A 228 36.13 19.52 15.92
N SER A 229 35.88 18.25 15.63
CA SER A 229 36.75 17.13 16.01
C SER A 229 37.81 16.87 14.94
N PRO A 230 38.99 16.34 15.30
CA PRO A 230 40.07 16.04 14.35
C PRO A 230 39.82 14.72 13.60
N PHE A 231 38.61 14.54 13.05
CA PHE A 231 38.28 13.37 12.23
C PHE A 231 38.55 13.71 10.77
N ASP A 232 39.78 13.46 10.32
CA ASP A 232 40.13 13.64 8.92
C ASP A 232 39.39 12.59 8.05
N LYS A 233 38.59 13.08 7.10
CA LYS A 233 38.07 12.35 5.93
C LYS A 233 37.48 10.96 6.24
N ASN A 234 36.45 10.90 7.07
CA ASN A 234 35.77 9.64 7.40
C ASN A 234 34.45 9.50 6.63
N VAL A 235 34.50 8.84 5.46
CA VAL A 235 33.34 8.59 4.58
C VAL A 235 32.17 7.94 5.34
N THR A 236 32.44 7.02 6.27
CA THR A 236 31.38 6.35 7.04
C THR A 236 30.67 7.27 8.03
N LEU A 237 31.41 8.21 8.63
CA LEU A 237 30.85 9.24 9.51
C LEU A 237 30.03 10.25 8.71
N ASP A 238 30.54 10.71 7.57
CA ASP A 238 29.85 11.64 6.68
C ASP A 238 28.55 11.02 6.11
N THR A 239 28.58 9.73 5.77
CA THR A 239 27.38 8.96 5.39
C THR A 239 26.35 8.94 6.52
N ALA A 240 26.77 8.75 7.76
CA ALA A 240 25.87 8.74 8.92
C ALA A 240 25.22 10.11 9.16
N VAL A 241 25.96 11.20 8.96
CA VAL A 241 25.44 12.57 9.02
C VAL A 241 24.34 12.78 7.98
N ILE A 242 24.57 12.39 6.72
CA ILE A 242 23.58 12.51 5.64
C ILE A 242 22.32 11.70 5.99
N ASN A 243 22.49 10.44 6.42
CA ASN A 243 21.38 9.57 6.79
C ASN A 243 20.52 10.18 7.92
N MET A 244 21.16 10.80 8.91
CA MET A 244 20.43 11.50 9.98
C MET A 244 19.62 12.66 9.43
N TYR A 245 20.20 13.52 8.57
CA TYR A 245 19.45 14.64 7.99
C TYR A 245 18.30 14.18 7.10
N VAL A 246 18.50 13.13 6.29
CA VAL A 246 17.44 12.51 5.48
C VAL A 246 16.31 12.00 6.38
N LYS A 247 16.65 11.25 7.44
CA LYS A 247 15.68 10.73 8.42
C LYS A 247 14.91 11.86 9.13
N CYS A 248 15.55 12.99 9.38
CA CYS A 248 14.93 14.19 9.95
C CYS A 248 14.18 15.06 8.93
N GLY A 249 14.12 14.65 7.65
CA GLY A 249 13.44 15.40 6.58
C GLY A 249 14.15 16.68 6.13
N CYS A 250 15.38 16.94 6.57
CA CYS A 250 16.14 18.14 6.23
C CYS A 250 17.05 17.89 5.01
N LEU A 251 16.43 17.73 3.84
CA LEU A 251 17.10 17.30 2.62
C LEU A 251 18.10 18.32 2.07
N GLU A 252 17.89 19.62 2.29
CA GLU A 252 18.81 20.68 1.86
C GLU A 252 20.14 20.58 2.58
N THR A 253 20.12 20.29 3.89
CA THR A 253 21.33 20.11 4.68
C THR A 253 22.01 18.78 4.37
N ALA A 254 21.21 17.73 4.09
CA ALA A 254 21.73 16.45 3.61
C ALA A 254 22.48 16.61 2.27
N GLN A 255 21.90 17.33 1.31
CA GLN A 255 22.53 17.65 0.03
C GLN A 255 23.79 18.48 0.22
N TRP A 256 23.75 19.50 1.08
CA TRP A 256 24.93 20.30 1.38
C TRP A 256 26.08 19.46 1.95
N ALA A 257 25.79 18.57 2.90
CA ALA A 257 26.79 17.67 3.48
C ALA A 257 27.35 16.72 2.42
N PHE A 258 26.48 16.17 1.57
CA PHE A 258 26.86 15.34 0.43
C PHE A 258 27.78 16.06 -0.56
N ASP A 259 27.48 17.29 -0.94
CA ASP A 259 28.30 18.10 -1.86
C ASP A 259 29.71 18.39 -1.29
N LYS A 260 29.85 18.41 0.04
CA LYS A 260 31.14 18.60 0.74
C LYS A 260 31.97 17.34 0.88
N MET A 261 31.42 16.15 0.64
CA MET A 261 32.18 14.90 0.70
C MET A 261 33.21 14.83 -0.46
N GLU A 262 34.47 14.62 -0.11
CA GLU A 262 35.55 14.39 -1.10
C GLU A 262 35.40 13.03 -1.79
N GLU A 263 35.05 12.00 -1.02
CA GLU A 263 34.80 10.65 -1.52
C GLU A 263 33.37 10.23 -1.18
N LYS A 264 32.63 9.76 -2.20
CA LYS A 264 31.24 9.32 -2.07
C LYS A 264 31.17 7.83 -2.43
N ASN A 265 30.46 7.04 -1.63
CA ASN A 265 30.21 5.63 -1.92
C ASN A 265 28.74 5.42 -2.37
N ALA A 266 28.42 4.27 -2.97
CA ALA A 266 27.06 3.99 -3.46
C ALA A 266 25.97 4.16 -2.37
N VAL A 267 26.29 3.89 -1.10
CA VAL A 267 25.38 4.08 0.04
C VAL A 267 25.01 5.56 0.22
N THR A 268 25.97 6.48 0.14
CA THR A 268 25.68 7.94 0.25
C THR A 268 24.73 8.43 -0.84
N TRP A 269 24.96 8.03 -2.09
CA TRP A 269 24.10 8.37 -3.23
C TRP A 269 22.68 7.85 -3.02
N THR A 270 22.55 6.54 -2.77
CA THR A 270 21.25 5.88 -2.63
C THR A 270 20.45 6.38 -1.44
N SER A 271 21.09 6.67 -0.30
CA SER A 271 20.43 7.27 0.86
C SER A 271 19.79 8.62 0.55
N LEU A 272 20.52 9.50 -0.16
CA LEU A 272 20.01 10.81 -0.51
C LEU A 272 18.91 10.72 -1.58
N MET A 273 19.07 9.83 -2.56
CA MET A 273 18.02 9.53 -3.55
C MET A 273 16.73 9.03 -2.88
N VAL A 274 16.83 8.10 -1.92
CA VAL A 274 15.67 7.63 -1.14
C VAL A 274 15.00 8.78 -0.40
N GLY A 275 15.79 9.67 0.23
CA GLY A 275 15.28 10.86 0.91
C GLY A 275 14.46 11.76 -0.01
N PHE A 276 14.97 12.06 -1.21
CA PHE A 276 14.24 12.83 -2.21
C PHE A 276 12.98 12.12 -2.71
N THR A 277 13.06 10.82 -2.99
CA THR A 277 11.89 10.04 -3.45
C THR A 277 10.79 9.98 -2.39
N GLN A 278 11.13 9.85 -1.10
CA GLN A 278 10.18 9.86 0.02
C GLN A 278 9.52 11.22 0.23
N ALA A 279 10.22 12.32 -0.06
CA ALA A 279 9.69 13.67 -0.01
C ALA A 279 8.97 14.10 -1.30
N GLU A 280 8.62 13.16 -2.17
CA GLU A 280 7.96 13.38 -3.47
C GLU A 280 8.75 14.28 -4.45
N ARG A 281 10.05 14.49 -4.21
CA ARG A 281 10.96 15.30 -5.04
C ARG A 281 11.67 14.44 -6.07
N GLN A 282 10.90 13.83 -6.96
CA GLN A 282 11.41 12.83 -7.89
C GLN A 282 12.46 13.36 -8.86
N ASP A 283 12.32 14.61 -9.33
CA ASP A 283 13.32 15.25 -10.20
C ASP A 283 14.71 15.36 -9.55
N ASP A 284 14.79 15.60 -8.23
CA ASP A 284 16.06 15.65 -7.50
C ASP A 284 16.72 14.26 -7.43
N ALA A 285 15.92 13.21 -7.19
CA ALA A 285 16.40 11.83 -7.18
C ALA A 285 16.95 11.41 -8.57
N LEU A 286 16.26 11.78 -9.65
CA LEU A 286 16.71 11.50 -11.02
C LEU A 286 17.97 12.30 -11.40
N ARG A 287 18.12 13.54 -10.92
CA ARG A 287 19.36 14.31 -11.09
C ARG A 287 20.55 13.64 -10.41
N LEU A 288 20.38 13.13 -9.18
CA LEU A 288 21.43 12.38 -8.49
C LEU A 288 21.80 11.10 -9.25
N PHE A 289 20.83 10.40 -9.83
CA PHE A 289 21.11 9.24 -10.68
C PHE A 289 21.95 9.61 -11.91
N ASP A 290 21.62 10.69 -12.63
CA ASP A 290 22.42 11.17 -13.78
C ASP A 290 23.86 11.51 -13.35
N MET A 291 24.03 12.16 -12.19
CA MET A 291 25.35 12.43 -11.62
C MET A 291 26.12 11.15 -11.29
N MET A 292 25.47 10.17 -10.63
CA MET A 292 26.04 8.87 -10.28
C MET A 292 26.55 8.12 -11.53
N VAL A 293 25.79 8.15 -12.62
CA VAL A 293 26.17 7.55 -13.91
C VAL A 293 27.36 8.27 -14.53
N ARG A 294 27.38 9.61 -14.53
CA ARG A 294 28.48 10.42 -15.10
C ARG A 294 29.78 10.28 -14.34
N GLU A 295 29.73 10.10 -13.02
CA GLU A 295 30.89 9.85 -12.18
C GLU A 295 31.38 8.39 -12.25
N GLY A 296 30.68 7.52 -12.99
CA GLY A 296 31.07 6.13 -13.19
C GLY A 296 30.92 5.27 -11.95
N VAL A 297 30.00 5.63 -11.04
CA VAL A 297 29.71 4.83 -9.86
C VAL A 297 28.99 3.55 -10.28
N GLU A 298 29.39 2.42 -9.70
CA GLU A 298 28.76 1.12 -9.99
C GLU A 298 27.28 1.14 -9.57
N LEU A 299 26.41 0.74 -10.50
CA LEU A 299 24.98 0.69 -10.30
C LEU A 299 24.58 -0.73 -9.91
N ASP A 300 23.83 -0.84 -8.82
CA ASP A 300 23.23 -2.10 -8.37
C ASP A 300 21.72 -2.11 -8.56
N GLU A 301 21.09 -3.23 -8.23
CA GLU A 301 19.63 -3.41 -8.28
C GLU A 301 18.86 -2.37 -7.45
N PHE A 302 19.45 -1.92 -6.33
CA PHE A 302 18.82 -0.98 -5.42
C PHE A 302 18.72 0.42 -6.03
N VAL A 303 19.78 0.87 -6.72
CA VAL A 303 19.78 2.12 -7.48
C VAL A 303 18.66 2.11 -8.53
N PHE A 304 18.55 1.04 -9.33
CA PHE A 304 17.51 0.94 -10.35
C PHE A 304 16.10 0.95 -9.76
N SER A 305 15.89 0.26 -8.63
CA SER A 305 14.61 0.29 -7.91
C SER A 305 14.22 1.71 -7.49
N ILE A 306 15.15 2.51 -6.94
CA ILE A 306 14.87 3.90 -6.53
C ILE A 306 14.58 4.78 -7.76
N THR A 307 15.43 4.70 -8.79
CA THR A 307 15.27 5.49 -10.02
C THR A 307 13.94 5.20 -10.71
N LEU A 308 13.56 3.92 -10.83
CA LEU A 308 12.28 3.54 -11.44
C LEU A 308 11.06 3.99 -10.61
N LYS A 309 11.16 3.99 -9.28
CA LYS A 309 10.13 4.57 -8.41
C LYS A 309 9.99 6.08 -8.63
N ALA A 310 11.11 6.80 -8.78
CA ALA A 310 11.09 8.22 -9.11
C ALA A 310 10.45 8.48 -10.49
N CYS A 311 10.81 7.69 -11.52
CA CYS A 311 10.16 7.76 -12.83
C CYS A 311 8.65 7.49 -12.74
N SER A 312 8.25 6.49 -11.96
CA SER A 312 6.85 6.12 -11.72
C SER A 312 6.07 7.27 -11.06
N GLY A 313 6.69 7.98 -10.11
CA GLY A 313 6.10 9.15 -9.45
C GLY A 313 5.91 10.35 -10.38
N LEU A 314 6.81 10.55 -11.35
CA LEU A 314 6.68 11.61 -12.37
C LEU A 314 5.80 11.22 -13.55
N GLY A 315 5.59 9.91 -13.77
CA GLY A 315 5.02 9.40 -15.00
C GLY A 315 5.95 9.58 -16.22
N ASP A 316 7.25 9.77 -16.02
CA ASP A 316 8.23 10.00 -17.10
C ASP A 316 8.54 8.70 -17.86
N LEU A 317 7.69 8.40 -18.84
CA LEU A 317 7.79 7.20 -19.67
C LEU A 317 9.10 7.16 -20.47
N GLU A 318 9.59 8.31 -20.96
CA GLU A 318 10.77 8.38 -21.83
C GLU A 318 12.03 8.06 -21.03
N PHE A 319 12.23 8.72 -19.89
CA PHE A 319 13.40 8.48 -19.07
C PHE A 319 13.40 7.07 -18.47
N GLY A 320 12.26 6.59 -17.98
CA GLY A 320 12.17 5.22 -17.47
C GLY A 320 12.42 4.13 -18.53
N GLN A 321 12.08 4.38 -19.81
CA GLN A 321 12.47 3.48 -20.91
C GLN A 321 13.99 3.46 -21.15
N GLN A 322 14.69 4.59 -20.98
CA GLN A 322 16.15 4.63 -21.06
C GLN A 322 16.78 3.84 -19.91
N VAL A 323 16.27 4.01 -18.69
CA VAL A 323 16.70 3.24 -17.51
C VAL A 323 16.45 1.75 -17.72
N HIS A 324 15.28 1.34 -18.23
CA HIS A 324 15.01 -0.05 -18.57
C HIS A 324 16.01 -0.59 -19.61
N GLY A 325 16.36 0.20 -20.64
CA GLY A 325 17.41 -0.18 -21.59
C GLY A 325 18.77 -0.46 -20.93
N LEU A 326 19.11 0.27 -19.86
CA LEU A 326 20.33 0.02 -19.08
C LEU A 326 20.21 -1.27 -18.23
N VAL A 327 19.06 -1.50 -17.60
CA VAL A 327 18.74 -2.75 -16.87
C VAL A 327 18.92 -3.98 -17.77
N VAL A 328 18.42 -3.92 -19.01
CA VAL A 328 18.59 -5.01 -20.00
C VAL A 328 20.06 -5.22 -20.33
N LYS A 329 20.84 -4.15 -20.56
CA LYS A 329 22.27 -4.24 -20.87
C LYS A 329 23.09 -4.85 -19.74
N LEU A 330 22.69 -4.63 -18.49
CA LEU A 330 23.33 -5.20 -17.31
C LEU A 330 22.82 -6.60 -16.96
N GLY A 331 21.79 -7.11 -17.67
CA GLY A 331 21.22 -8.43 -17.43
C GLY A 331 20.37 -8.52 -16.16
N LEU A 332 19.89 -7.39 -15.63
CA LEU A 332 19.14 -7.31 -14.38
C LEU A 332 17.62 -7.44 -14.57
N GLU A 333 17.13 -7.64 -15.80
CA GLU A 333 15.69 -7.72 -16.13
C GLU A 333 14.98 -8.93 -15.52
N SER A 334 15.72 -9.98 -15.17
CA SER A 334 15.20 -11.20 -14.56
C SER A 334 15.09 -11.15 -13.04
N GLU A 335 15.77 -10.18 -12.41
CA GLU A 335 15.83 -10.02 -10.96
C GLU A 335 14.56 -9.35 -10.44
N VAL A 336 13.90 -9.97 -9.46
CA VAL A 336 12.61 -9.50 -8.94
C VAL A 336 12.70 -8.11 -8.29
N THR A 337 13.88 -7.75 -7.77
CA THR A 337 14.22 -6.47 -7.14
C THR A 337 14.15 -5.30 -8.11
N VAL A 338 14.47 -5.52 -9.39
CA VAL A 338 14.41 -4.52 -10.46
C VAL A 338 13.16 -4.69 -11.33
N GLY A 339 12.79 -5.93 -11.63
CA GLY A 339 11.62 -6.27 -12.43
C GLY A 339 10.31 -5.78 -11.80
N THR A 340 10.16 -5.86 -10.48
CA THR A 340 8.94 -5.37 -9.81
C THR A 340 8.76 -3.85 -9.95
N PRO A 341 9.77 -3.00 -9.65
CA PRO A 341 9.72 -1.57 -9.99
C PRO A 341 9.50 -1.27 -11.47
N LEU A 342 10.02 -2.08 -12.40
CA LEU A 342 9.77 -1.91 -13.84
C LEU A 342 8.28 -2.13 -14.18
N VAL A 343 7.67 -3.17 -13.63
CA VAL A 343 6.25 -3.46 -13.82
C VAL A 343 5.41 -2.31 -13.26
N ASP A 344 5.67 -1.88 -12.02
CA ASP A 344 4.96 -0.75 -11.38
C ASP A 344 5.11 0.56 -12.18
N PHE A 345 6.33 0.87 -12.64
CA PHE A 345 6.59 2.02 -13.51
C PHE A 345 5.72 2.00 -14.76
N TYR A 346 5.71 0.90 -15.51
CA TYR A 346 4.92 0.81 -16.74
C TYR A 346 3.41 0.84 -16.49
N VAL A 347 2.95 0.24 -15.39
CA VAL A 347 1.55 0.33 -14.97
C VAL A 347 1.16 1.78 -14.68
N LYS A 348 1.93 2.51 -13.87
CA LYS A 348 1.62 3.92 -13.53
C LYS A 348 1.74 4.87 -14.73
N CYS A 349 2.61 4.57 -15.69
CA CYS A 349 2.69 5.28 -16.97
C CYS A 349 1.61 4.85 -17.99
N ALA A 350 0.59 4.09 -17.57
CA ALA A 350 -0.51 3.60 -18.40
C ALA A 350 -0.05 2.78 -19.64
N ASN A 351 1.12 2.14 -19.59
CA ASN A 351 1.67 1.31 -20.66
C ASN A 351 1.70 -0.17 -20.22
N VAL A 352 0.51 -0.77 -20.16
CA VAL A 352 0.35 -2.15 -19.64
C VAL A 352 1.00 -3.19 -20.55
N ASP A 353 1.12 -2.96 -21.85
CA ASP A 353 1.82 -3.88 -22.76
C ASP A 353 3.29 -4.02 -22.39
N CYS A 354 3.97 -2.91 -22.08
CA CYS A 354 5.34 -2.95 -21.56
C CYS A 354 5.41 -3.55 -20.15
N ALA A 355 4.41 -3.31 -19.30
CA ALA A 355 4.34 -3.93 -17.97
C ALA A 355 4.26 -5.46 -18.06
N VAL A 356 3.41 -6.01 -18.94
CA VAL A 356 3.31 -7.45 -19.19
C VAL A 356 4.64 -8.02 -19.69
N ARG A 357 5.29 -7.33 -20.63
CA ARG A 357 6.60 -7.78 -21.14
C ARG A 357 7.68 -7.77 -20.06
N ALA A 358 7.70 -6.78 -19.17
CA ALA A 358 8.62 -6.74 -18.05
C ALA A 358 8.30 -7.86 -17.04
N PHE A 359 7.01 -8.11 -16.78
CA PHE A 359 6.56 -9.18 -15.90
C PHE A 359 7.00 -10.56 -16.38
N ASP A 360 6.83 -10.86 -17.67
CA ASP A 360 7.17 -12.15 -18.27
C ASP A 360 8.68 -12.46 -18.22
N LYS A 361 9.52 -11.47 -17.93
CA LYS A 361 10.98 -11.61 -17.80
C LYS A 361 11.44 -11.98 -16.40
N ILE A 362 10.59 -11.78 -15.40
CA ILE A 362 10.94 -12.03 -13.99
C ILE A 362 10.92 -13.53 -13.73
N SER A 363 12.05 -14.06 -13.24
CA SER A 363 12.22 -15.51 -13.03
C SER A 363 11.28 -16.06 -11.96
N GLU A 364 11.18 -15.35 -10.83
CA GLU A 364 10.36 -15.73 -9.68
C GLU A 364 9.55 -14.51 -9.20
N PRO A 365 8.41 -14.19 -9.84
CA PRO A 365 7.57 -13.08 -9.45
C PRO A 365 7.04 -13.27 -8.03
N ASN A 366 7.21 -12.26 -7.17
CA ASN A 366 6.69 -12.27 -5.81
C ASN A 366 5.25 -11.72 -5.74
N ASP A 367 4.66 -11.72 -4.55
CA ASP A 367 3.30 -11.23 -4.33
C ASP A 367 3.14 -9.75 -4.75
N VAL A 368 4.15 -8.90 -4.51
CA VAL A 368 4.15 -7.49 -4.94
C VAL A 368 4.12 -7.36 -6.47
N THR A 369 4.90 -8.19 -7.19
CA THR A 369 4.89 -8.19 -8.67
C THR A 369 3.51 -8.55 -9.22
N TRP A 370 2.87 -9.58 -8.63
CA TRP A 370 1.52 -9.99 -9.01
C TRP A 370 0.46 -8.94 -8.67
N SER A 371 0.58 -8.27 -7.52
CA SER A 371 -0.29 -7.14 -7.14
C SER A 371 -0.20 -6.01 -8.17
N ALA A 372 1.01 -5.62 -8.57
CA ALA A 372 1.22 -4.57 -9.57
C ALA A 372 0.54 -4.91 -10.91
N MET A 373 0.65 -6.15 -11.38
CA MET A 373 -0.03 -6.59 -12.61
C MET A 373 -1.55 -6.60 -12.50
N ILE A 374 -2.11 -7.07 -11.38
CA ILE A 374 -3.56 -7.08 -11.15
C ILE A 374 -4.10 -5.65 -11.08
N ILE A 375 -3.40 -4.75 -10.37
CA ILE A 375 -3.72 -3.33 -10.30
C ILE A 375 -3.72 -2.74 -11.71
N GLY A 376 -2.67 -3.01 -12.50
CA GLY A 376 -2.56 -2.54 -13.88
C GLY A 376 -3.73 -2.97 -14.76
N TYR A 377 -4.09 -4.26 -14.75
CA TYR A 377 -5.27 -4.75 -15.49
C TYR A 377 -6.57 -4.12 -15.01
N SER A 378 -6.71 -3.91 -13.69
CA SER A 378 -7.89 -3.27 -13.12
C SER A 378 -8.02 -1.80 -13.52
N GLN A 379 -6.90 -1.06 -13.57
CA GLN A 379 -6.88 0.37 -13.92
C GLN A 379 -7.26 0.62 -15.37
N ILE A 380 -6.83 -0.24 -16.30
CA ILE A 380 -7.18 -0.12 -17.73
C ILE A 380 -8.56 -0.72 -18.08
N GLY A 381 -9.29 -1.24 -17.10
CA GLY A 381 -10.61 -1.84 -17.29
C GLY A 381 -10.61 -3.26 -17.89
N GLU A 382 -9.45 -3.92 -17.99
CA GLU A 382 -9.29 -5.28 -18.50
C GLU A 382 -9.60 -6.32 -17.41
N PHE A 383 -10.78 -6.22 -16.84
CA PHE A 383 -11.22 -6.98 -15.66
C PHE A 383 -11.19 -8.51 -15.88
N GLU A 384 -11.43 -8.99 -17.10
CA GLU A 384 -11.35 -10.42 -17.41
C GLU A 384 -9.92 -10.97 -17.29
N LYS A 385 -8.90 -10.18 -17.67
CA LYS A 385 -7.49 -10.55 -17.47
C LYS A 385 -7.15 -10.53 -15.99
N CYS A 386 -7.60 -9.49 -15.27
CA CYS A 386 -7.49 -9.38 -13.81
C CYS A 386 -8.04 -10.64 -13.10
N PHE A 387 -9.26 -11.07 -13.42
CA PHE A 387 -9.87 -12.27 -12.82
C PHE A 387 -9.19 -13.58 -13.22
N ARG A 388 -8.63 -13.67 -14.43
CA ARG A 388 -7.87 -14.84 -14.87
C ARG A 388 -6.59 -15.00 -14.05
N VAL A 389 -5.84 -13.92 -13.88
CA VAL A 389 -4.62 -13.90 -13.05
C VAL A 389 -4.96 -14.22 -11.60
N PHE A 390 -6.00 -13.59 -11.04
CA PHE A 390 -6.44 -13.88 -9.68
C PHE A 390 -6.84 -15.35 -9.46
N ARG A 391 -7.57 -15.97 -10.39
CA ARG A 391 -7.92 -17.40 -10.32
C ARG A 391 -6.67 -18.28 -10.38
N SER A 392 -5.68 -17.92 -11.19
CA SER A 392 -4.38 -18.60 -11.25
C SER A 392 -3.65 -18.51 -9.92
N LEU A 393 -3.53 -17.32 -9.34
CA LEU A 393 -2.87 -17.11 -8.03
C LEU A 393 -3.59 -17.81 -6.89
N ARG A 394 -4.92 -17.87 -6.92
CA ARG A 394 -5.71 -18.58 -5.91
C ARG A 394 -5.39 -20.08 -5.86
N SER A 395 -4.95 -20.66 -6.98
CA SER A 395 -4.53 -22.07 -7.06
C SER A 395 -3.10 -22.30 -6.52
N GLN A 396 -2.32 -21.23 -6.31
CA GLN A 396 -0.96 -21.27 -5.79
C GLN A 396 -0.96 -20.80 -4.32
N ALA A 397 -0.44 -21.62 -3.41
CA ALA A 397 -0.39 -21.26 -2.00
C ALA A 397 0.74 -20.25 -1.74
N GLY A 398 0.42 -18.97 -1.51
CA GLY A 398 1.37 -17.97 -0.99
C GLY A 398 1.43 -16.62 -1.70
N ALA A 399 0.78 -16.44 -2.87
CA ALA A 399 0.94 -15.22 -3.68
C ALA A 399 -0.16 -14.16 -3.54
N LEU A 400 -1.16 -14.38 -2.67
CA LEU A 400 -2.28 -13.45 -2.48
C LEU A 400 -2.07 -12.59 -1.24
N ASN A 401 -2.19 -11.27 -1.41
CA ASN A 401 -2.12 -10.27 -0.35
C ASN A 401 -3.35 -9.34 -0.38
N GLU A 402 -3.44 -8.43 0.59
CA GLU A 402 -4.54 -7.46 0.75
C GLU A 402 -4.80 -6.62 -0.51
N PHE A 403 -3.73 -6.11 -1.14
CA PHE A 403 -3.83 -5.25 -2.32
C PHE A 403 -4.47 -5.94 -3.53
N ILE A 404 -4.24 -7.25 -3.69
CA ILE A 404 -4.88 -8.04 -4.74
C ILE A 404 -6.39 -8.11 -4.48
N TYR A 405 -6.82 -8.42 -3.26
CA TYR A 405 -8.25 -8.47 -2.94
C TYR A 405 -8.93 -7.13 -3.11
N THR A 406 -8.32 -6.02 -2.67
CA THR A 406 -8.83 -4.66 -2.88
C THR A 406 -9.07 -4.39 -4.37
N SER A 407 -8.11 -4.74 -5.23
CA SER A 407 -8.24 -4.60 -6.69
C SER A 407 -9.36 -5.47 -7.26
N ILE A 408 -9.51 -6.70 -6.77
CA ILE A 408 -10.57 -7.63 -7.19
C ILE A 408 -11.95 -7.14 -6.74
N PHE A 409 -12.07 -6.59 -5.53
CA PHE A 409 -13.31 -5.98 -5.04
C PHE A 409 -13.69 -4.77 -5.88
N GLN A 410 -12.73 -3.91 -6.24
CA GLN A 410 -12.97 -2.77 -7.13
C GLN A 410 -13.44 -3.21 -8.54
N ALA A 411 -12.83 -4.25 -9.10
CA ALA A 411 -13.25 -4.85 -10.37
C ALA A 411 -14.68 -5.42 -10.27
N CYS A 412 -14.99 -6.17 -9.20
CA CYS A 412 -16.33 -6.71 -8.95
C CYS A 412 -17.36 -5.60 -8.77
N ALA A 413 -17.03 -4.51 -8.07
CA ALA A 413 -17.89 -3.35 -7.89
C ALA A 413 -18.23 -2.65 -9.22
N THR A 414 -17.24 -2.55 -10.10
CA THR A 414 -17.37 -1.89 -11.40
C THR A 414 -18.23 -2.72 -12.36
N LEU A 415 -17.99 -4.03 -12.43
CA LEU A 415 -18.77 -4.96 -13.25
C LEU A 415 -20.11 -5.37 -12.62
N ALA A 416 -20.31 -5.01 -11.35
CA ALA A 416 -21.40 -5.48 -10.51
C ALA A 416 -21.51 -7.02 -10.44
N ASP A 417 -20.37 -7.71 -10.39
CA ASP A 417 -20.29 -9.17 -10.24
C ASP A 417 -20.29 -9.57 -8.76
N LEU A 418 -21.51 -9.66 -8.21
CA LEU A 418 -21.72 -10.09 -6.82
C LEU A 418 -21.23 -11.53 -6.55
N ASN A 419 -21.30 -12.42 -7.54
CA ASN A 419 -20.94 -13.82 -7.33
C ASN A 419 -19.43 -13.97 -7.13
N LEU A 420 -18.63 -13.29 -7.96
CA LEU A 420 -17.19 -13.30 -7.79
C LEU A 420 -16.79 -12.51 -6.54
N GLY A 421 -17.42 -11.36 -6.28
CA GLY A 421 -17.15 -10.53 -5.10
C GLY A 421 -17.38 -11.29 -3.79
N THR A 422 -18.48 -12.03 -3.66
CA THR A 422 -18.78 -12.86 -2.47
C THR A 422 -17.82 -14.04 -2.32
N GLN A 423 -17.41 -14.68 -3.43
CA GLN A 423 -16.38 -15.72 -3.40
C GLN A 423 -15.01 -15.18 -2.98
N ALA A 424 -14.60 -14.03 -3.51
CA ALA A 424 -13.36 -13.37 -3.15
C ALA A 424 -13.38 -12.94 -1.67
N HIS A 425 -14.50 -12.40 -1.19
CA HIS A 425 -14.67 -12.04 0.22
C HIS A 425 -14.55 -13.27 1.13
N GLY A 426 -15.23 -14.38 0.82
CA GLY A 426 -15.11 -15.62 1.59
C GLY A 426 -13.71 -16.23 1.57
N ASP A 427 -12.98 -16.11 0.46
CA ASP A 427 -11.58 -16.55 0.35
C ASP A 427 -10.63 -15.65 1.16
N ALA A 428 -10.84 -14.33 1.17
CA ALA A 428 -10.10 -13.39 2.00
C ALA A 428 -10.31 -13.65 3.51
N ILE A 429 -11.55 -13.96 3.95
CA ILE A 429 -11.85 -14.35 5.34
C ILE A 429 -11.01 -15.59 5.72
N LYS A 430 -11.07 -16.64 4.89
CA LYS A 430 -10.38 -17.91 5.16
C LYS A 430 -8.87 -17.78 5.27
N ARG A 431 -8.29 -16.77 4.63
CA ARG A 431 -6.85 -16.48 4.62
C ARG A 431 -6.42 -15.50 5.71
N GLY A 432 -7.35 -14.93 6.47
CA GLY A 432 -7.04 -13.93 7.50
C GLY A 432 -6.59 -12.58 6.94
N LEU A 433 -6.98 -12.24 5.70
CA LEU A 433 -6.54 -11.03 5.00
C LEU A 433 -7.51 -9.83 5.15
N ILE A 434 -8.56 -9.96 5.96
CA ILE A 434 -9.60 -8.92 6.11
C ILE A 434 -9.35 -8.02 7.31
N SER A 435 -8.65 -8.50 8.34
CA SER A 435 -8.46 -7.78 9.61
C SER A 435 -7.44 -6.65 9.56
N TYR A 436 -6.92 -6.31 8.38
CA TYR A 436 -5.93 -5.24 8.18
C TYR A 436 -6.64 -4.09 7.43
N LEU A 437 -6.53 -2.88 7.98
CA LEU A 437 -7.48 -1.77 7.84
C LEU A 437 -7.77 -1.20 6.42
N HIS A 438 -7.24 -1.72 5.29
CA HIS A 438 -7.50 -1.13 3.97
C HIS A 438 -8.46 -1.94 3.09
N GLY A 439 -8.72 -3.20 3.40
CA GLY A 439 -9.63 -4.05 2.60
C GLY A 439 -11.13 -3.79 2.83
N GLU A 440 -11.53 -3.34 4.02
CA GLU A 440 -12.94 -3.28 4.43
C GLU A 440 -13.75 -2.23 3.64
N ASN A 441 -13.14 -1.08 3.31
CA ASN A 441 -13.77 -0.03 2.50
C ASN A 441 -14.10 -0.49 1.06
N ALA A 442 -13.24 -1.33 0.47
CA ALA A 442 -13.39 -1.87 -0.86
C ALA A 442 -14.49 -2.94 -0.88
N ILE A 443 -14.63 -3.69 0.22
CA ILE A 443 -15.71 -4.65 0.43
C ILE A 443 -17.05 -3.92 0.58
N ILE A 444 -17.12 -2.85 1.39
CA ILE A 444 -18.32 -1.99 1.52
C ILE A 444 -18.75 -1.49 0.13
N SER A 445 -17.80 -0.89 -0.61
CA SER A 445 -18.05 -0.36 -1.95
C SER A 445 -18.46 -1.44 -2.95
N MET A 446 -17.87 -2.62 -2.87
CA MET A 446 -18.20 -3.78 -3.72
C MET A 446 -19.64 -4.23 -3.48
N TYR A 447 -20.04 -4.47 -2.23
CA TYR A 447 -21.40 -4.89 -1.93
C TYR A 447 -22.43 -3.83 -2.32
N ALA A 448 -22.16 -2.56 -2.00
CA ALA A 448 -23.04 -1.45 -2.38
C ALA A 448 -23.22 -1.36 -3.90
N LYS A 449 -22.13 -1.27 -4.68
CA LYS A 449 -22.21 -1.17 -6.16
C LYS A 449 -22.76 -2.44 -6.84
N CYS A 450 -22.76 -3.58 -6.14
CA CYS A 450 -23.44 -4.80 -6.54
C CYS A 450 -24.92 -4.88 -6.10
N GLY A 451 -25.48 -3.82 -5.51
CA GLY A 451 -26.89 -3.73 -5.11
C GLY A 451 -27.21 -4.34 -3.74
N GLN A 452 -26.20 -4.75 -2.97
CA GLN A 452 -26.35 -5.38 -1.65
C GLN A 452 -26.00 -4.41 -0.52
N LEU A 453 -26.78 -3.35 -0.37
CA LEU A 453 -26.54 -2.31 0.65
C LEU A 453 -26.52 -2.89 2.08
N ASP A 454 -27.41 -3.84 2.38
CA ASP A 454 -27.48 -4.49 3.70
C ASP A 454 -26.18 -5.24 4.03
N CYS A 455 -25.54 -5.86 3.03
CA CYS A 455 -24.25 -6.52 3.22
C CYS A 455 -23.12 -5.49 3.44
N ALA A 456 -23.17 -4.35 2.76
CA ALA A 456 -22.24 -3.25 3.00
C ALA A 456 -22.35 -2.71 4.44
N PHE A 457 -23.57 -2.56 4.96
CA PHE A 457 -23.80 -2.20 6.37
C PHE A 457 -23.23 -3.22 7.34
N ARG A 458 -23.46 -4.52 7.11
CA ARG A 458 -22.93 -5.57 7.98
C ARG A 458 -21.40 -5.59 8.03
N VAL A 459 -20.74 -5.29 6.91
CA VAL A 459 -19.28 -5.15 6.86
C VAL A 459 -18.85 -3.92 7.65
N PHE A 460 -19.49 -2.77 7.42
CA PHE A 460 -19.21 -1.54 8.17
C PHE A 460 -19.40 -1.71 9.69
N GLU A 461 -20.47 -2.38 10.12
CA GLU A 461 -20.75 -2.65 11.55
C GLU A 461 -19.77 -3.66 12.18
N SER A 462 -19.03 -4.43 11.37
CA SER A 462 -18.00 -5.33 11.88
C SER A 462 -16.66 -4.64 12.16
N ILE A 463 -16.50 -3.39 11.70
CA ILE A 463 -15.30 -2.58 11.92
C ILE A 463 -15.34 -2.00 13.33
N SER A 464 -14.35 -2.34 14.17
CA SER A 464 -14.30 -1.89 15.57
C SER A 464 -14.05 -0.39 15.71
N ASP A 465 -13.17 0.16 14.87
CA ASP A 465 -12.77 1.57 14.87
C ASP A 465 -12.72 2.10 13.41
N PRO A 466 -13.89 2.44 12.83
CA PRO A 466 -13.96 2.85 11.43
C PRO A 466 -13.33 4.22 11.19
N ASP A 467 -12.37 4.26 10.27
CA ASP A 467 -11.71 5.48 9.84
C ASP A 467 -12.58 6.35 8.92
N THR A 468 -12.09 7.54 8.55
CA THR A 468 -12.78 8.47 7.65
C THR A 468 -13.15 7.82 6.31
N VAL A 469 -12.35 6.88 5.80
CA VAL A 469 -12.58 6.23 4.51
C VAL A 469 -13.76 5.26 4.61
N ALA A 470 -13.83 4.43 5.65
CA ALA A 470 -14.93 3.51 5.90
C ALA A 470 -16.27 4.26 6.08
N TRP A 471 -16.28 5.34 6.89
CA TRP A 471 -17.46 6.20 7.04
C TRP A 471 -17.89 6.81 5.72
N THR A 472 -16.95 7.37 4.96
CA THR A 472 -17.24 7.98 3.66
C THR A 472 -17.80 6.96 2.67
N ALA A 473 -17.26 5.73 2.65
CA ALA A 473 -17.72 4.66 1.77
C ALA A 473 -19.18 4.25 2.05
N ILE A 474 -19.58 4.09 3.32
CA ILE A 474 -20.96 3.70 3.67
C ILE A 474 -21.94 4.87 3.44
N ILE A 475 -21.55 6.11 3.74
CA ILE A 475 -22.37 7.31 3.46
C ILE A 475 -22.60 7.46 1.95
N ALA A 476 -21.55 7.36 1.14
CA ALA A 476 -21.63 7.41 -0.32
C ALA A 476 -22.49 6.26 -0.87
N SER A 477 -22.40 5.08 -0.28
CA SER A 477 -23.25 3.94 -0.63
C SER A 477 -24.73 4.23 -0.40
N CYS A 478 -25.10 4.87 0.72
CA CYS A 478 -26.47 5.30 0.96
C CYS A 478 -26.95 6.35 -0.06
N ALA A 479 -26.11 7.33 -0.39
CA ALA A 479 -26.39 8.34 -1.42
C ALA A 479 -26.63 7.70 -2.80
N TYR A 480 -25.79 6.73 -3.17
CA TYR A 480 -25.90 5.97 -4.42
C TYR A 480 -27.15 5.10 -4.48
N HIS A 481 -27.73 4.74 -3.33
CA HIS A 481 -28.98 3.98 -3.23
C HIS A 481 -30.24 4.84 -3.03
N GLY A 482 -30.09 6.17 -3.06
CA GLY A 482 -31.20 7.10 -2.85
C GLY A 482 -31.72 7.13 -1.41
N ASN A 483 -30.92 6.68 -0.43
CA ASN A 483 -31.28 6.70 0.98
C ASN A 483 -30.60 7.87 1.70
N ALA A 484 -31.04 9.10 1.40
CA ALA A 484 -30.42 10.29 1.98
C ALA A 484 -30.61 10.39 3.50
N SER A 485 -31.75 9.95 4.02
CA SER A 485 -31.99 9.95 5.48
C SER A 485 -30.93 9.15 6.22
N GLU A 486 -30.57 7.98 5.71
CA GLU A 486 -29.53 7.15 6.35
C GLU A 486 -28.13 7.72 6.12
N ALA A 487 -27.84 8.28 4.95
CA ALA A 487 -26.57 8.97 4.69
C ALA A 487 -26.34 10.12 5.70
N LEU A 488 -27.36 10.95 5.94
CA LEU A 488 -27.30 12.04 6.91
C LEU A 488 -27.22 11.54 8.37
N ASN A 489 -27.86 10.42 8.69
CA ASN A 489 -27.75 9.79 10.00
C ASN A 489 -26.33 9.26 10.26
N LEU A 490 -25.74 8.57 9.28
CA LEU A 490 -24.37 8.08 9.34
C LEU A 490 -23.35 9.22 9.49
N PHE A 491 -23.56 10.35 8.80
CA PHE A 491 -22.72 11.53 8.97
C PHE A 491 -22.76 12.07 10.40
N ARG A 492 -23.94 12.15 11.02
CA ARG A 492 -24.06 12.54 12.44
C ARG A 492 -23.38 11.55 13.38
N ARG A 493 -23.47 10.25 13.08
CA ARG A 493 -22.79 9.20 13.85
C ARG A 493 -21.26 9.32 13.73
N MET A 494 -20.74 9.57 12.53
CA MET A 494 -19.32 9.83 12.27
C MET A 494 -18.81 10.99 13.13
N GLN A 495 -19.56 12.10 13.18
CA GLN A 495 -19.25 13.26 14.01
C GLN A 495 -19.28 12.92 15.51
N ALA A 496 -20.30 12.17 15.97
CA ALA A 496 -20.41 11.74 17.36
C ALA A 496 -19.28 10.79 17.79
N SER A 497 -18.70 10.04 16.84
CA SER A 497 -17.50 9.21 17.04
C SER A 497 -16.20 10.01 16.97
N ALA A 498 -16.24 11.34 16.89
CA ALA A 498 -15.08 12.24 16.78
C ALA A 498 -14.18 11.98 15.56
N VAL A 499 -14.69 11.30 14.53
CA VAL A 499 -13.98 11.10 13.25
C VAL A 499 -14.25 12.30 12.37
N ARG A 500 -13.18 12.96 11.87
CA ARG A 500 -13.32 14.16 11.04
C ARG A 500 -13.76 13.81 9.62
N PRO A 501 -14.85 14.43 9.11
CA PRO A 501 -15.18 14.40 7.69
C PRO A 501 -14.07 14.99 6.83
N ASN A 502 -14.00 14.57 5.57
CA ASN A 502 -13.14 15.18 4.55
C ASN A 502 -13.99 15.70 3.38
N ALA A 503 -13.33 16.33 2.40
CA ALA A 503 -13.96 16.81 1.16
C ALA A 503 -14.85 15.73 0.49
N VAL A 504 -14.35 14.50 0.37
CA VAL A 504 -15.11 13.40 -0.26
C VAL A 504 -16.36 13.03 0.54
N THR A 505 -16.32 13.12 1.88
CA THR A 505 -17.50 12.94 2.74
C THR A 505 -18.60 13.96 2.40
N PHE A 506 -18.25 15.22 2.17
CA PHE A 506 -19.21 16.26 1.82
C PHE A 506 -19.79 16.08 0.42
N ILE A 507 -19.00 15.64 -0.56
CA ILE A 507 -19.52 15.24 -1.89
C ILE A 507 -20.58 14.15 -1.75
N ALA A 508 -20.34 13.14 -0.90
CA ALA A 508 -21.31 12.07 -0.65
C ALA A 508 -22.62 12.58 -0.04
N ILE A 509 -22.54 13.55 0.88
CA ILE A 509 -23.71 14.19 1.51
C ILE A 509 -24.48 15.06 0.51
N LEU A 510 -23.79 15.90 -0.25
CA LEU A 510 -24.42 16.73 -1.28
C LEU A 510 -25.06 15.87 -2.38
N THR A 511 -24.43 14.76 -2.77
CA THR A 511 -25.02 13.77 -3.69
C THR A 511 -26.30 13.16 -3.11
N ALA A 512 -26.30 12.82 -1.82
CA ALA A 512 -27.50 12.31 -1.15
C ALA A 512 -28.64 13.35 -1.18
N CYS A 513 -28.32 14.62 -0.89
CA CYS A 513 -29.27 15.72 -0.99
C CYS A 513 -29.78 15.92 -2.43
N SER A 514 -28.90 15.87 -3.44
CA SER A 514 -29.27 15.93 -4.86
C SER A 514 -30.24 14.82 -5.24
N HIS A 515 -30.03 13.62 -4.72
CA HIS A 515 -30.89 12.49 -5.07
C HIS A 515 -32.26 12.53 -4.38
N SER A 516 -32.44 13.37 -3.36
CA SER A 516 -33.66 13.44 -2.55
C SER A 516 -34.31 14.84 -2.53
N GLY A 517 -33.76 15.81 -3.26
CA GLY A 517 -34.29 17.18 -3.34
C GLY A 517 -34.13 18.00 -2.06
N LEU A 518 -33.14 17.69 -1.22
CA LEU A 518 -32.89 18.38 0.06
C LEU A 518 -32.02 19.64 -0.16
N VAL A 519 -32.60 20.65 -0.80
CA VAL A 519 -31.88 21.86 -1.23
C VAL A 519 -31.34 22.66 -0.05
N GLU A 520 -32.17 22.91 0.97
CA GLU A 520 -31.78 23.74 2.11
C GLU A 520 -30.71 23.07 2.99
N GLU A 521 -30.82 21.75 3.19
CA GLU A 521 -29.77 20.99 3.85
C GLU A 521 -28.45 21.04 3.08
N ALA A 522 -28.49 20.96 1.75
CA ALA A 522 -27.29 21.06 0.93
C ALA A 522 -26.61 22.43 1.04
N LYS A 523 -27.38 23.54 0.99
CA LYS A 523 -26.87 24.91 1.22
C LYS A 523 -26.12 24.98 2.56
N ARG A 524 -26.79 24.54 3.62
CA ARG A 524 -26.23 24.53 4.98
C ARG A 524 -24.93 23.73 5.07
N TYR A 525 -24.87 22.55 4.45
CA TYR A 525 -23.66 21.73 4.50
C TYR A 525 -22.50 22.36 3.73
N LEU A 526 -22.75 22.92 2.54
CA LEU A 526 -21.72 23.62 1.77
C LEU A 526 -21.12 24.80 2.56
N GLU A 527 -21.96 25.59 3.24
CA GLU A 527 -21.52 26.70 4.11
C GLU A 527 -20.75 26.20 5.35
N SER A 528 -21.17 25.08 5.93
CA SER A 528 -20.52 24.50 7.12
C SER A 528 -19.10 23.98 6.84
N MET A 529 -18.77 23.64 5.59
CA MET A 529 -17.47 23.03 5.25
C MET A 529 -16.28 23.85 5.74
N ASN A 530 -16.23 25.13 5.39
CA ASN A 530 -15.15 26.01 5.83
C ASN A 530 -15.39 26.46 7.30
N SER A 531 -16.60 26.92 7.61
CA SER A 531 -16.91 27.55 8.90
C SER A 531 -16.84 26.62 10.11
N GLU A 532 -17.20 25.33 9.98
CA GLU A 532 -17.23 24.36 11.07
C GLU A 532 -16.10 23.30 10.96
N PHE A 533 -15.71 22.92 9.74
CA PHE A 533 -14.76 21.81 9.53
C PHE A 533 -13.39 22.25 9.01
N GLY A 534 -13.21 23.52 8.62
CA GLY A 534 -11.97 24.03 8.04
C GLY A 534 -11.62 23.35 6.71
N ILE A 535 -12.63 22.93 5.95
CA ILE A 535 -12.47 22.29 4.63
C ILE A 535 -12.89 23.30 3.57
N ASP A 536 -11.99 23.60 2.64
CA ASP A 536 -12.30 24.48 1.53
C ASP A 536 -13.14 23.72 0.47
N PRO A 537 -14.30 24.27 0.05
CA PRO A 537 -15.09 23.68 -1.03
C PRO A 537 -14.30 23.62 -2.34
N THR A 538 -14.31 22.45 -2.98
CA THR A 538 -13.75 22.23 -4.33
C THR A 538 -14.83 22.39 -5.41
N ILE A 539 -14.42 22.44 -6.68
CA ILE A 539 -15.34 22.47 -7.83
C ILE A 539 -16.40 21.36 -7.78
N ASP A 540 -16.03 20.14 -7.37
CA ASP A 540 -16.96 19.01 -7.25
C ASP A 540 -18.11 19.28 -6.27
N HIS A 541 -17.87 20.07 -5.21
CA HIS A 541 -18.92 20.44 -4.25
C HIS A 541 -19.89 21.44 -4.87
N TYR A 542 -19.37 22.41 -5.63
CA TYR A 542 -20.18 23.37 -6.38
C TYR A 542 -20.98 22.65 -7.48
N ASP A 543 -20.40 21.68 -8.18
CA ASP A 543 -21.10 20.89 -9.19
C ASP A 543 -22.26 20.08 -8.60
N CYS A 544 -22.04 19.45 -7.43
CA CYS A 544 -23.13 18.80 -6.71
C CYS A 544 -24.25 19.80 -6.39
N MET A 545 -23.88 21.00 -5.96
CA MET A 545 -24.84 22.06 -5.62
C MET A 545 -25.59 22.59 -6.85
N VAL A 546 -24.91 22.75 -7.99
CA VAL A 546 -25.52 23.10 -9.28
C VAL A 546 -26.50 22.00 -9.70
N ASP A 547 -26.15 20.72 -9.60
CA ASP A 547 -27.06 19.60 -9.89
C ASP A 547 -28.30 19.62 -8.98
N ILE A 548 -28.12 19.89 -7.68
CA ILE A 548 -29.23 20.04 -6.71
C ILE A 548 -30.20 21.14 -7.15
N LEU A 549 -29.69 22.36 -7.39
CA LEU A 549 -30.49 23.52 -7.80
C LEU A 549 -31.15 23.29 -9.16
N ALA A 550 -30.41 22.72 -10.11
CA ALA A 550 -30.88 22.43 -11.45
C ALA A 550 -32.04 21.41 -11.46
N ARG A 551 -31.93 20.34 -10.67
CA ARG A 551 -33.01 19.36 -10.49
C ARG A 551 -34.21 19.95 -9.76
N ALA A 552 -34.00 20.83 -8.79
CA ALA A 552 -35.07 21.54 -8.09
C ALA A 552 -35.79 22.60 -8.95
N GLY A 553 -35.27 22.90 -10.14
CA GLY A 553 -35.84 23.92 -11.04
C GLY A 553 -35.42 25.34 -10.70
N GLN A 554 -34.50 25.52 -9.74
CA GLN A 554 -33.89 26.80 -9.38
C GLN A 554 -32.77 27.16 -10.35
N LEU A 555 -33.09 27.17 -11.66
CA LEU A 555 -32.10 27.25 -12.74
C LEU A 555 -31.32 28.57 -12.74
N THR A 556 -31.97 29.68 -12.37
CA THR A 556 -31.31 30.99 -12.26
C THR A 556 -30.28 31.00 -11.14
N GLU A 557 -30.62 30.42 -9.98
CA GLU A 557 -29.70 30.31 -8.84
C GLU A 557 -28.53 29.39 -9.20
N ALA A 558 -28.80 28.29 -9.91
CA ALA A 558 -27.76 27.41 -10.43
C ALA A 558 -26.79 28.14 -11.38
N LEU A 559 -27.29 28.97 -12.30
CA LEU A 559 -26.45 29.79 -13.16
C LEU A 559 -25.63 30.81 -12.36
N THR A 560 -26.26 31.51 -11.41
CA THR A 560 -25.55 32.47 -10.53
C THR A 560 -24.43 31.78 -9.77
N LEU A 561 -24.64 30.55 -9.30
CA LEU A 561 -23.61 29.77 -8.61
C LEU A 561 -22.42 29.46 -9.52
N ILE A 562 -22.68 29.04 -10.77
CA ILE A 562 -21.63 28.83 -11.79
C ILE A 562 -20.84 30.11 -12.06
N GLU A 563 -21.51 31.26 -12.12
CA GLU A 563 -20.86 32.55 -12.43
C GLU A 563 -20.08 33.15 -11.25
N THR A 564 -20.44 32.79 -10.01
CA THR A 564 -19.89 33.39 -8.78
C THR A 564 -18.90 32.50 -8.04
N MET A 565 -18.78 31.22 -8.41
CA MET A 565 -17.85 30.30 -7.76
C MET A 565 -16.37 30.71 -7.99
N PRO A 566 -15.46 30.37 -7.07
CA PRO A 566 -14.07 30.82 -7.12
C PRO A 566 -13.20 30.05 -8.15
N PHE A 567 -13.81 29.26 -9.03
CA PHE A 567 -13.14 28.37 -9.97
C PHE A 567 -13.67 28.60 -11.40
N GLU A 568 -12.89 28.22 -12.41
CA GLU A 568 -13.40 28.16 -13.77
C GLU A 568 -14.42 27.01 -13.90
N PRO A 569 -15.62 27.25 -14.46
CA PRO A 569 -16.61 26.20 -14.68
C PRO A 569 -16.12 25.10 -15.59
N ASP A 570 -16.32 23.86 -15.17
CA ASP A 570 -15.93 22.69 -15.92
C ASP A 570 -17.12 22.12 -16.73
N ALA A 571 -16.87 21.01 -17.43
CA ALA A 571 -17.91 20.35 -18.21
C ALA A 571 -19.08 19.83 -17.33
N MET A 572 -18.81 19.43 -16.08
CA MET A 572 -19.83 18.89 -15.19
C MET A 572 -20.78 19.97 -14.67
N SER A 573 -20.29 21.17 -14.38
CA SER A 573 -21.13 22.33 -14.01
C SER A 573 -22.21 22.58 -15.08
N TRP A 574 -21.78 22.73 -16.34
CA TRP A 574 -22.70 23.01 -17.45
C TRP A 574 -23.59 21.83 -17.81
N LYS A 575 -23.09 20.60 -17.69
CA LYS A 575 -23.87 19.38 -17.94
C LYS A 575 -25.01 19.21 -16.94
N SER A 576 -24.76 19.53 -15.67
CA SER A 576 -25.77 19.50 -14.61
C SER A 576 -26.87 20.54 -14.86
N LEU A 577 -26.48 21.77 -15.22
CA LEU A 577 -27.43 22.83 -15.59
C LEU A 577 -28.24 22.46 -16.83
N LEU A 578 -27.60 21.94 -17.89
CA LEU A 578 -28.26 21.49 -19.12
C LEU A 578 -29.27 20.38 -18.84
N GLY A 579 -28.91 19.43 -17.96
CA GLY A 579 -29.81 18.39 -17.48
C GLY A 579 -31.06 18.95 -16.82
N GLY A 580 -30.91 19.89 -15.88
CA GLY A 580 -32.04 20.58 -15.24
C GLY A 580 -32.89 21.38 -16.22
N CYS A 581 -32.26 22.10 -17.16
CA CYS A 581 -32.97 22.85 -18.20
C CYS A 581 -33.82 21.93 -19.09
N SER A 582 -33.31 20.74 -19.43
CA SER A 582 -34.07 19.73 -20.18
C SER A 582 -35.25 19.16 -19.38
N ILE A 583 -35.12 19.02 -18.05
CA ILE A 583 -36.19 18.54 -17.17
C ILE A 583 -37.31 19.59 -17.06
N HIS A 584 -36.92 20.85 -16.82
CA HIS A 584 -37.84 21.97 -16.58
C HIS A 584 -38.21 22.75 -17.85
N ARG A 585 -37.80 22.26 -19.03
CA ARG A 585 -38.08 22.82 -20.36
C ARG A 585 -37.67 24.29 -20.51
N ASN A 586 -36.55 24.69 -19.90
CA ASN A 586 -35.98 26.03 -20.07
C ASN A 586 -35.03 26.03 -21.27
N PHE A 587 -35.55 26.42 -22.43
CA PHE A 587 -34.83 26.38 -23.70
C PHE A 587 -33.63 27.34 -23.75
N GLU A 588 -33.83 28.61 -23.41
CA GLU A 588 -32.80 29.66 -23.53
C GLU A 588 -31.55 29.34 -22.71
N LEU A 589 -31.76 28.95 -21.44
CA LEU A 589 -30.66 28.60 -20.56
C LEU A 589 -30.04 27.25 -20.94
N GLY A 590 -30.85 26.29 -21.38
CA GLY A 590 -30.38 25.01 -21.89
C GLY A 590 -29.48 25.15 -23.11
N LYS A 591 -29.84 26.03 -24.06
CA LYS A 591 -29.01 26.34 -25.23
C LYS A 591 -27.66 26.93 -24.81
N THR A 592 -27.68 27.91 -23.91
CA THR A 592 -26.45 28.53 -23.39
C THR A 592 -25.55 27.50 -22.70
N ALA A 593 -26.12 26.65 -21.84
CA ALA A 593 -25.38 25.60 -21.14
C ALA A 593 -24.78 24.56 -22.11
N ALA A 594 -25.53 24.17 -23.16
CA ALA A 594 -25.04 23.24 -24.18
C ALA A 594 -23.89 23.84 -25.01
N GLU A 595 -23.98 25.11 -25.40
CA GLU A 595 -22.92 25.80 -26.14
C GLU A 595 -21.64 25.91 -25.31
N LYS A 596 -21.75 26.25 -24.02
CA LYS A 596 -20.61 26.30 -23.08
C LYS A 596 -19.99 24.91 -22.86
N LEU A 597 -20.80 23.89 -22.66
CA LEU A 597 -20.34 22.51 -22.52
C LEU A 597 -19.56 22.04 -23.76
N LEU A 598 -20.06 22.33 -24.97
CA LEU A 598 -19.41 21.93 -26.22
C LEU A 598 -18.14 22.73 -26.55
N GLN A 599 -17.97 23.93 -25.96
CA GLN A 599 -16.70 24.66 -26.02
C GLN A 599 -15.61 23.97 -25.18
N LEU A 600 -15.99 23.41 -24.02
CA LEU A 600 -15.09 22.69 -23.12
C LEU A 600 -14.81 21.26 -23.61
N ASP A 601 -15.84 20.52 -24.00
CA ASP A 601 -15.75 19.17 -24.53
C ASP A 601 -16.56 19.03 -25.84
N PRO A 602 -15.90 19.21 -27.00
CA PRO A 602 -16.54 19.06 -28.31
C PRO A 602 -17.03 17.64 -28.63
N HIS A 603 -16.64 16.63 -27.84
CA HIS A 603 -16.96 15.22 -28.04
C HIS A 603 -18.03 14.70 -27.05
N ASP A 604 -18.53 15.52 -26.13
CA ASP A 604 -19.60 15.11 -25.21
C ASP A 604 -20.89 14.80 -26.00
N THR A 605 -21.19 13.52 -26.15
CA THR A 605 -22.34 13.04 -26.92
C THR A 605 -23.67 13.35 -26.22
N ALA A 606 -23.68 13.45 -24.89
CA ALA A 606 -24.90 13.76 -24.13
C ALA A 606 -25.32 15.22 -24.35
N ALA A 607 -24.36 16.14 -24.44
CA ALA A 607 -24.60 17.55 -24.75
C ALA A 607 -25.35 17.72 -26.08
N TYR A 608 -24.87 17.09 -27.15
CA TYR A 608 -25.57 17.13 -28.45
C TYR A 608 -26.96 16.50 -28.40
N ILE A 609 -27.13 15.39 -27.66
CA ILE A 609 -28.45 14.74 -27.54
C ILE A 609 -29.43 15.62 -26.77
N LEU A 610 -29.00 16.25 -25.67
CA LEU A 610 -29.83 17.16 -24.89
C LEU A 610 -30.16 18.42 -25.69
N MET A 611 -29.19 19.00 -26.40
CA MET A 611 -29.41 20.15 -27.28
C MET A 611 -30.38 19.80 -28.43
N PHE A 612 -30.23 18.63 -29.06
CA PHE A 612 -31.18 18.13 -30.06
C PHE A 612 -32.60 18.03 -29.49
N ASN A 613 -32.75 17.44 -28.30
CA ASN A 613 -34.06 17.29 -27.66
C ASN A 613 -34.69 18.64 -27.30
N LEU A 614 -33.89 19.61 -26.85
CA LEU A 614 -34.36 20.97 -26.54
C LEU A 614 -34.91 21.65 -27.80
N HIS A 615 -34.16 21.69 -28.90
CA HIS A 615 -34.65 22.26 -30.18
C HIS A 615 -35.88 21.52 -30.72
N ALA A 616 -35.89 20.18 -30.66
CA ALA A 616 -37.03 19.38 -31.08
C ALA A 616 -38.29 19.66 -30.24
N SER A 617 -38.13 19.93 -28.93
CA SER A 617 -39.25 20.26 -28.04
C SER A 617 -39.86 21.64 -28.29
N CYS A 618 -39.12 22.53 -28.94
CA CYS A 618 -39.56 23.86 -29.36
C CYS A 618 -40.00 23.90 -30.84
N GLU A 619 -40.13 22.74 -31.50
CA GLU A 619 -40.47 22.59 -32.92
C GLU A 619 -39.46 23.22 -33.90
N GLU A 620 -38.23 23.50 -33.44
CA GLU A 620 -37.11 24.00 -34.24
C GLU A 620 -36.38 22.83 -34.93
N TRP A 621 -37.07 22.20 -35.90
CA TRP A 621 -36.60 20.97 -36.55
C TRP A 621 -35.34 21.16 -37.41
N ASP A 622 -35.14 22.34 -37.98
CA ASP A 622 -33.99 22.64 -38.84
C ASP A 622 -32.68 22.70 -38.02
N GLU A 623 -32.73 23.37 -36.87
CA GLU A 623 -31.66 23.43 -35.87
C GLU A 623 -31.39 22.03 -35.30
N ALA A 624 -32.44 21.30 -34.91
CA ALA A 624 -32.31 19.92 -34.45
C ALA A 624 -31.63 19.02 -35.51
N ALA A 625 -32.00 19.15 -36.78
CA ALA A 625 -31.35 18.43 -37.88
C ALA A 625 -29.88 18.87 -38.09
N SER A 626 -29.56 20.14 -37.87
CA SER A 626 -28.18 20.65 -37.87
C SER A 626 -27.31 19.97 -36.80
N ILE A 627 -27.84 19.83 -35.58
CA ILE A 627 -27.15 19.16 -34.47
C ILE A 627 -26.84 17.71 -34.80
N ARG A 628 -27.79 16.97 -35.40
CA ARG A 628 -27.53 15.60 -35.86
C ARG A 628 -26.45 15.52 -36.92
N ARG A 629 -26.43 16.46 -37.87
CA ARG A 629 -25.37 16.55 -38.89
C ARG A 629 -24.00 16.80 -38.24
N MET A 630 -23.93 17.66 -37.22
CA MET A 630 -22.70 17.90 -36.45
C MET A 630 -22.20 16.63 -35.74
N MET A 631 -23.09 15.83 -35.15
CA MET A 631 -22.71 14.55 -34.54
C MET A 631 -22.13 13.57 -35.57
N ILE A 632 -22.77 13.46 -36.74
CA ILE A 632 -22.31 12.59 -37.83
C ILE A 632 -20.93 13.02 -38.33
N ASN A 633 -20.74 14.32 -38.58
CA ASN A 633 -19.46 14.86 -39.06
C ASN A 633 -18.30 14.63 -38.09
N ARG A 634 -18.58 14.54 -36.79
CA ARG A 634 -17.60 14.24 -35.74
C ARG A 634 -17.50 12.76 -35.38
N ASN A 635 -18.17 11.87 -36.12
CA ASN A 635 -18.26 10.43 -35.84
C ASN A 635 -18.78 10.10 -34.43
N LEU A 636 -19.58 10.99 -33.82
CA LEU A 636 -20.19 10.78 -32.51
C LEU A 636 -21.43 9.90 -32.66
N LYS A 637 -21.52 8.86 -31.82
CA LYS A 637 -22.65 7.91 -31.84
C LYS A 637 -23.33 7.87 -30.49
N LYS A 638 -24.67 7.93 -30.50
CA LYS A 638 -25.49 7.70 -29.31
C LYS A 638 -25.20 6.29 -28.76
N ALA A 639 -24.90 6.22 -27.47
CA ALA A 639 -24.74 4.95 -26.78
C ALA A 639 -26.04 4.11 -26.87
N VAL A 640 -25.90 2.84 -27.22
CA VAL A 640 -27.03 1.91 -27.28
C VAL A 640 -27.48 1.59 -25.86
N GLY A 641 -28.78 1.76 -25.58
CA GLY A 641 -29.36 1.35 -24.31
C GLY A 641 -29.29 -0.16 -24.16
N CYS A 642 -28.61 -0.61 -23.09
CA CYS A 642 -28.41 -2.01 -22.78
C CYS A 642 -28.71 -2.23 -21.31
N SER A 643 -29.51 -3.26 -21.04
CA SER A 643 -29.81 -3.71 -19.69
C SER A 643 -29.33 -5.14 -19.50
N TRP A 644 -28.83 -5.46 -18.31
CA TRP A 644 -28.39 -6.81 -18.01
C TRP A 644 -28.78 -7.25 -16.61
N ILE A 645 -28.88 -8.58 -16.45
CA ILE A 645 -29.29 -9.22 -15.21
C ILE A 645 -28.43 -10.49 -14.98
N PRO A 646 -27.80 -10.62 -13.80
CA PRO A 646 -27.12 -11.85 -13.42
C PRO A 646 -28.13 -12.87 -12.87
N VAL A 647 -28.23 -14.04 -13.52
CA VAL A 647 -29.08 -15.16 -13.07
C VAL A 647 -28.28 -16.45 -13.11
N LYS A 648 -28.26 -17.20 -11.98
CA LYS A 648 -27.58 -18.51 -11.87
C LYS A 648 -26.12 -18.50 -12.36
N GLY A 649 -25.37 -17.44 -12.04
CA GLY A 649 -23.96 -17.29 -12.41
C GLY A 649 -23.70 -16.89 -13.87
N LYS A 650 -24.74 -16.60 -14.66
CA LYS A 650 -24.61 -16.09 -16.03
C LYS A 650 -25.19 -14.68 -16.13
N VAL A 651 -24.50 -13.80 -16.85
CA VAL A 651 -25.02 -12.46 -17.19
C VAL A 651 -25.84 -12.55 -18.47
N HIS A 652 -27.09 -12.13 -18.40
CA HIS A 652 -28.00 -12.04 -19.55
C HIS A 652 -28.15 -10.57 -19.93
N ARG A 653 -27.82 -10.22 -21.17
CA ARG A 653 -27.86 -8.85 -21.69
C ARG A 653 -29.01 -8.71 -22.69
N PHE A 654 -29.65 -7.56 -22.67
CA PHE A 654 -30.78 -7.20 -23.52
C PHE A 654 -30.52 -5.83 -24.11
N ILE A 655 -30.81 -5.68 -25.40
CA ILE A 655 -30.88 -4.39 -26.08
C ILE A 655 -32.34 -4.09 -26.45
N VAL A 656 -32.60 -2.87 -26.92
CA VAL A 656 -33.94 -2.50 -27.35
C VAL A 656 -34.41 -3.44 -28.48
N GLY A 657 -35.55 -4.08 -28.29
CA GLY A 657 -36.15 -5.02 -29.23
C GLY A 657 -35.43 -6.37 -29.36
N ASP A 658 -34.62 -6.77 -28.38
CA ASP A 658 -33.83 -7.99 -28.49
C ASP A 658 -34.68 -9.27 -28.62
N ARG A 659 -34.45 -10.01 -29.71
CA ARG A 659 -35.07 -11.31 -29.99
C ARG A 659 -34.08 -12.49 -29.99
N HIS A 660 -32.80 -12.26 -29.65
CA HIS A 660 -31.77 -13.30 -29.72
C HIS A 660 -31.71 -14.20 -28.47
N HIS A 661 -32.38 -13.81 -27.39
CA HIS A 661 -32.35 -14.58 -26.15
C HIS A 661 -33.08 -15.94 -26.35
N PRO A 662 -32.53 -17.07 -25.88
CA PRO A 662 -33.16 -18.39 -26.08
C PRO A 662 -34.58 -18.54 -25.51
N ARG A 663 -34.97 -17.64 -24.61
CA ARG A 663 -36.29 -17.59 -23.94
C ARG A 663 -37.11 -16.35 -24.33
N THR A 664 -36.84 -15.75 -25.49
CA THR A 664 -37.50 -14.52 -25.93
C THR A 664 -39.04 -14.64 -25.91
N GLU A 665 -39.62 -15.73 -26.42
CA GLU A 665 -41.09 -15.92 -26.41
C GLU A 665 -41.69 -15.85 -25.00
N GLU A 666 -41.05 -16.51 -24.02
CA GLU A 666 -41.50 -16.46 -22.63
C GLU A 666 -41.39 -15.04 -22.04
N ILE A 667 -40.33 -14.30 -22.38
CA ILE A 667 -40.10 -12.93 -21.91
C ILE A 667 -41.20 -12.00 -22.42
N TYR A 668 -41.49 -12.05 -23.73
CA TYR A 668 -42.53 -11.20 -24.34
C TYR A 668 -43.93 -11.58 -23.85
N HIS A 669 -44.22 -12.88 -23.69
CA HIS A 669 -45.46 -13.32 -23.07
C HIS A 669 -45.60 -12.77 -21.64
N LYS A 670 -44.51 -12.78 -20.85
CA LYS A 670 -44.55 -12.24 -19.48
C LYS A 670 -44.78 -10.73 -19.45
N LEU A 671 -44.23 -9.99 -20.41
CA LEU A 671 -44.50 -8.55 -20.55
C LEU A 671 -45.97 -8.28 -20.87
N GLN A 672 -46.58 -9.08 -21.75
CA GLN A 672 -48.00 -8.97 -22.08
C GLN A 672 -48.89 -9.31 -20.87
N GLU A 673 -48.52 -10.31 -20.06
CA GLU A 673 -49.25 -10.69 -18.83
C GLU A 673 -49.33 -9.52 -17.82
N LEU A 674 -48.28 -8.70 -17.72
CA LEU A 674 -48.19 -7.59 -16.77
C LEU A 674 -49.10 -6.39 -17.13
N LYS A 675 -49.69 -6.37 -18.34
CA LYS A 675 -50.69 -5.38 -18.81
C LYS A 675 -50.40 -3.93 -18.41
N PHE A 676 -49.18 -3.46 -18.68
CA PHE A 676 -48.81 -2.07 -18.40
C PHE A 676 -49.22 -1.16 -19.58
N ALA A 677 -50.21 -0.30 -19.37
CA ALA A 677 -50.52 0.80 -20.28
C ALA A 677 -49.77 2.06 -19.83
N ALA A 678 -48.85 2.57 -20.66
CA ALA A 678 -48.20 3.84 -20.38
C ALA A 678 -49.21 4.99 -20.57
N GLY A 679 -49.41 5.79 -19.52
CA GLY A 679 -50.21 7.03 -19.58
C GLY A 679 -51.53 6.99 -18.81
N SER A 680 -51.46 7.26 -17.50
CA SER A 680 -52.62 7.72 -16.71
C SER A 680 -52.23 8.82 -15.71
N SER A 681 -51.20 9.61 -16.03
CA SER A 681 -50.90 10.88 -15.35
C SER A 681 -50.90 11.97 -16.41
N GLU A 682 -51.81 12.93 -16.27
CA GLU A 682 -52.00 14.12 -17.11
C GLU A 682 -50.67 14.83 -17.39
N ASP A 683 -50.07 14.60 -18.58
CA ASP A 683 -49.15 15.57 -19.20
C ASP A 683 -48.89 15.26 -20.69
N SER A 684 -49.96 14.99 -21.44
CA SER A 684 -49.93 14.87 -22.90
C SER A 684 -50.90 15.90 -23.49
N LEU A 685 -50.44 17.14 -23.59
CA LEU A 685 -51.02 18.13 -24.49
C LEU A 685 -50.75 17.69 -25.94
N PHE A 686 -51.59 16.79 -26.44
CA PHE A 686 -52.07 16.81 -27.82
C PHE A 686 -53.56 17.15 -27.75
N THR A 687 -53.87 18.42 -27.52
CA THR A 687 -55.19 18.95 -27.84
C THR A 687 -55.19 19.33 -29.32
N GLY A 688 -55.78 18.47 -30.15
CA GLY A 688 -55.94 18.73 -31.58
C GLY A 688 -56.10 17.45 -32.39
N GLU A 689 -57.36 16.99 -32.47
CA GLU A 689 -57.96 16.15 -33.53
C GLU A 689 -57.21 14.90 -34.03
N ALA A 690 -57.83 13.74 -33.77
CA ALA A 690 -57.70 12.48 -34.51
C ALA A 690 -56.32 11.79 -34.51
N ALA A 691 -55.84 11.36 -33.33
CA ALA A 691 -54.83 10.30 -33.27
C ALA A 691 -55.47 8.95 -33.70
N SER A 692 -55.08 8.46 -34.88
CA SER A 692 -55.49 7.14 -35.36
C SER A 692 -55.16 6.04 -34.34
N ASN A 693 -56.03 5.04 -34.20
CA ASN A 693 -55.81 3.86 -33.35
C ASN A 693 -54.46 3.15 -33.62
N ASN A 694 -53.88 3.33 -34.82
CA ASN A 694 -52.59 2.74 -35.20
C ASN A 694 -51.41 3.33 -34.43
N LEU A 695 -51.39 4.64 -34.15
CA LEU A 695 -50.29 5.28 -33.41
C LEU A 695 -50.24 4.86 -31.93
N VAL A 696 -51.40 4.55 -31.34
CA VAL A 696 -51.50 4.06 -29.96
C VAL A 696 -51.01 2.61 -29.87
N GLU A 697 -51.34 1.77 -30.87
CA GLU A 697 -50.83 0.39 -30.94
C GLU A 697 -49.32 0.35 -31.23
N GLU A 698 -48.81 1.14 -32.18
CA GLU A 698 -47.36 1.24 -32.45
C GLU A 698 -46.57 1.70 -31.21
N ARG A 699 -47.10 2.65 -30.45
CA ARG A 699 -46.46 3.13 -29.20
C ARG A 699 -46.47 2.04 -28.12
N LYS A 700 -47.53 1.22 -28.01
CA LYS A 700 -47.58 0.08 -27.08
C LYS A 700 -46.55 -1.00 -27.46
N GLU A 701 -46.35 -1.26 -28.75
CA GLU A 701 -45.34 -2.22 -29.22
C GLU A 701 -43.91 -1.72 -28.96
N GLN A 702 -43.62 -0.45 -29.26
CA GLN A 702 -42.30 0.15 -28.96
C GLN A 702 -41.97 0.12 -27.46
N LEU A 703 -42.98 0.26 -26.61
CA LEU A 703 -42.84 0.19 -25.16
C LEU A 703 -42.54 -1.23 -24.64
N LEU A 704 -42.89 -2.29 -25.37
CA LEU A 704 -42.52 -3.68 -25.00
C LEU A 704 -41.04 -3.96 -25.27
N ASP A 705 -40.43 -3.19 -26.15
CA ASP A 705 -39.07 -3.43 -26.63
C ASP A 705 -37.99 -2.77 -25.76
N HIS A 706 -38.34 -2.06 -24.68
CA HIS A 706 -37.34 -1.46 -23.81
C HIS A 706 -36.49 -2.52 -23.10
N SER A 707 -35.15 -2.36 -23.15
CA SER A 707 -34.19 -3.34 -22.63
C SER A 707 -34.39 -3.69 -21.15
N GLU A 708 -34.76 -2.70 -20.34
CA GLU A 708 -35.00 -2.84 -18.90
C GLU A 708 -36.20 -3.74 -18.63
N ARG A 709 -37.26 -3.58 -19.44
CA ARG A 709 -38.48 -4.35 -19.29
C ARG A 709 -38.23 -5.81 -19.64
N LEU A 710 -37.47 -6.06 -20.70
CA LEU A 710 -37.01 -7.41 -21.07
C LEU A 710 -36.20 -8.05 -19.92
N ALA A 711 -35.27 -7.31 -19.34
CA ALA A 711 -34.48 -7.79 -18.21
C ALA A 711 -35.32 -8.07 -16.96
N ILE A 712 -36.26 -7.18 -16.60
CA ILE A 712 -37.20 -7.37 -15.48
C ILE A 712 -38.10 -8.60 -15.72
N ALA A 713 -38.67 -8.73 -16.91
CA ALA A 713 -39.52 -9.87 -17.28
C ALA A 713 -38.74 -11.19 -17.23
N PHE A 714 -37.52 -11.23 -17.80
CA PHE A 714 -36.64 -12.38 -17.67
C PHE A 714 -36.32 -12.72 -16.21
N GLY A 715 -36.08 -11.70 -15.38
CA GLY A 715 -35.90 -11.83 -13.94
C GLY A 715 -37.10 -12.49 -13.27
N LEU A 716 -38.33 -12.04 -13.56
CA LEU A 716 -39.55 -12.61 -13.01
C LEU A 716 -39.73 -14.10 -13.35
N ILE A 717 -39.32 -14.50 -14.55
CA ILE A 717 -39.41 -15.88 -15.02
C ILE A 717 -38.33 -16.76 -14.39
N SER A 718 -37.12 -16.22 -14.22
CA SER A 718 -35.91 -17.02 -13.99
C SER A 718 -35.44 -17.07 -12.54
N THR A 719 -36.09 -16.31 -11.66
CA THR A 719 -35.74 -16.21 -10.23
C THR A 719 -36.91 -16.65 -9.33
N PRO A 720 -36.64 -17.13 -8.10
CA PRO A 720 -37.69 -17.53 -7.16
C PRO A 720 -38.68 -16.41 -6.85
N LYS A 721 -39.95 -16.75 -6.55
CA LYS A 721 -41.03 -15.77 -6.31
C LYS A 721 -40.74 -14.75 -5.19
N ASN A 722 -39.92 -15.11 -4.20
CA ASN A 722 -39.59 -14.25 -3.06
C ASN A 722 -38.24 -13.53 -3.20
N ALA A 723 -37.50 -13.77 -4.29
CA ALA A 723 -36.21 -13.10 -4.50
C ALA A 723 -36.42 -11.66 -5.01
N SER A 724 -35.50 -10.75 -4.71
CA SER A 724 -35.43 -9.47 -5.40
C SER A 724 -34.92 -9.66 -6.84
N ILE A 725 -35.27 -8.74 -7.73
CA ILE A 725 -34.78 -8.73 -9.12
C ILE A 725 -33.84 -7.56 -9.28
N LEU A 726 -32.57 -7.84 -9.56
CA LEU A 726 -31.54 -6.83 -9.76
C LEU A 726 -31.23 -6.67 -11.25
N VAL A 727 -31.52 -5.50 -11.80
CA VAL A 727 -31.25 -5.13 -13.20
C VAL A 727 -30.26 -3.98 -13.24
N PHE A 728 -29.33 -4.05 -14.17
CA PHE A 728 -28.36 -3.00 -14.44
C PHE A 728 -28.63 -2.38 -15.80
N LYS A 729 -28.38 -1.08 -15.91
CA LYS A 729 -28.56 -0.30 -17.14
C LYS A 729 -27.40 0.67 -17.31
N ASN A 730 -26.89 0.78 -18.53
CA ASN A 730 -25.77 1.68 -18.87
C ASN A 730 -26.17 3.15 -19.06
N LEU A 731 -27.46 3.45 -19.18
CA LEU A 731 -28.00 4.81 -19.33
C LEU A 731 -28.96 5.12 -18.17
N ARG A 732 -29.30 6.40 -17.95
CA ARG A 732 -30.32 6.81 -16.97
C ARG A 732 -31.66 6.11 -17.23
N ALA A 733 -32.38 5.77 -16.17
CA ALA A 733 -33.71 5.18 -16.29
C ALA A 733 -34.68 6.18 -16.97
N CYS A 734 -35.42 5.74 -18.00
CA CYS A 734 -36.47 6.58 -18.57
C CYS A 734 -37.75 6.47 -17.73
N ARG A 735 -38.62 7.49 -17.83
CA ARG A 735 -39.88 7.56 -17.06
C ARG A 735 -40.75 6.31 -17.25
N ASP A 736 -40.92 5.86 -18.50
CA ASP A 736 -41.73 4.67 -18.81
C ASP A 736 -41.19 3.37 -18.21
N CYS A 737 -39.86 3.20 -18.15
CA CYS A 737 -39.24 2.02 -17.52
C CYS A 737 -39.33 2.10 -16.00
N HIS A 738 -39.19 3.30 -15.43
CA HIS A 738 -39.32 3.53 -14.00
C HIS A 738 -40.76 3.26 -13.53
N ASP A 739 -41.76 3.79 -14.23
CA ASP A 739 -43.17 3.55 -13.93
C ASP A 739 -43.57 2.08 -14.12
N PHE A 740 -43.00 1.42 -15.13
CA PHE A 740 -43.15 -0.03 -15.30
C PHE A 740 -42.58 -0.81 -14.11
N ALA A 741 -41.38 -0.48 -13.64
CA ALA A 741 -40.79 -1.15 -12.47
C ALA A 741 -41.62 -0.93 -11.19
N LYS A 742 -42.18 0.27 -10.99
CA LYS A 742 -43.17 0.55 -9.93
C LYS A 742 -44.38 -0.39 -10.06
N HIS A 743 -45.02 -0.43 -11.23
CA HIS A 743 -46.17 -1.30 -11.49
C HIS A 743 -45.86 -2.78 -11.25
N VAL A 744 -44.71 -3.27 -11.73
CA VAL A 744 -44.28 -4.66 -11.51
C VAL A 744 -44.11 -4.94 -10.02
N SER A 745 -43.46 -4.05 -9.27
CA SER A 745 -43.30 -4.24 -7.82
C SER A 745 -44.63 -4.28 -7.08
N LEU A 746 -45.63 -3.51 -7.53
CA LEU A 746 -46.98 -3.48 -6.97
C LEU A 746 -47.74 -4.77 -7.26
N VAL A 747 -47.78 -5.20 -8.53
CA VAL A 747 -48.56 -6.37 -8.97
C VAL A 747 -47.97 -7.68 -8.49
N THR A 748 -46.64 -7.78 -8.43
CA THR A 748 -45.95 -9.02 -8.06
C THR A 748 -45.63 -9.11 -6.58
N GLY A 749 -45.67 -7.99 -5.84
CA GLY A 749 -45.19 -7.89 -4.46
C GLY A 749 -43.68 -8.09 -4.31
N ARG A 750 -42.93 -8.14 -5.41
CA ARG A 750 -41.48 -8.36 -5.41
C ARG A 750 -40.74 -7.03 -5.41
N GLU A 751 -39.60 -7.00 -4.72
CA GLU A 751 -38.65 -5.90 -4.84
C GLU A 751 -37.94 -5.96 -6.18
N ILE A 752 -37.98 -4.87 -6.93
CA ILE A 752 -37.20 -4.67 -8.15
C ILE A 752 -36.12 -3.63 -7.83
N ILE A 753 -34.87 -3.93 -8.14
CA ILE A 753 -33.73 -3.05 -7.93
C ILE A 753 -33.16 -2.76 -9.32
N VAL A 754 -33.13 -1.49 -9.72
CA VAL A 754 -32.55 -1.08 -11.00
C VAL A 754 -31.38 -0.14 -10.74
N ARG A 755 -30.17 -0.55 -11.09
CA ARG A 755 -29.01 0.35 -11.16
C ARG A 755 -28.97 0.98 -12.54
N ASP A 756 -29.15 2.29 -12.61
CA ASP A 756 -28.91 3.04 -13.83
C ASP A 756 -27.49 3.65 -13.85
N ALA A 757 -27.22 4.53 -14.80
CA ALA A 757 -25.92 5.16 -14.95
C ALA A 757 -25.51 6.01 -13.72
N SER A 758 -26.45 6.51 -12.92
CA SER A 758 -26.17 7.42 -11.81
C SER A 758 -26.45 6.85 -10.43
N ARG A 759 -27.38 5.89 -10.27
CA ARG A 759 -27.80 5.38 -8.96
C ARG A 759 -28.61 4.10 -8.99
N PHE A 760 -28.94 3.58 -7.82
CA PHE A 760 -29.94 2.54 -7.64
C PHE A 760 -31.34 3.10 -7.36
N HIS A 761 -32.32 2.45 -7.96
CA HIS A 761 -33.74 2.64 -7.74
C HIS A 761 -34.30 1.37 -7.11
N HIS A 762 -34.83 1.48 -5.88
CA HIS A 762 -35.42 0.37 -5.15
C HIS A 762 -36.94 0.48 -5.21
N PHE A 763 -37.57 -0.38 -6.01
CA PHE A 763 -39.00 -0.43 -6.22
C PHE A 763 -39.65 -1.42 -5.28
N ARG A 764 -40.47 -0.93 -4.35
CA ARG A 764 -41.21 -1.74 -3.36
C ARG A 764 -42.66 -1.27 -3.31
N SER A 765 -43.60 -2.18 -3.53
CA SER A 765 -45.04 -1.92 -3.40
C SER A 765 -45.53 -0.69 -4.19
N GLY A 766 -45.02 -0.51 -5.42
CA GLY A 766 -45.39 0.62 -6.28
C GLY A 766 -44.68 1.93 -6.00
N LYS A 767 -43.79 1.99 -5.01
CA LYS A 767 -42.97 3.17 -4.69
C LYS A 767 -41.52 2.92 -5.05
N CYS A 768 -40.77 3.97 -5.35
CA CYS A 768 -39.33 3.90 -5.57
C CYS A 768 -38.59 4.69 -4.48
N SER A 769 -37.38 4.26 -4.10
CA SER A 769 -36.50 4.97 -3.16
C SER A 769 -36.21 6.42 -3.55
N CYS A 770 -36.35 6.77 -4.81
CA CYS A 770 -36.17 8.12 -5.32
C CYS A 770 -37.31 9.11 -5.06
N ASN A 771 -38.48 8.66 -4.57
CA ASN A 771 -39.69 9.49 -4.43
C ASN A 771 -40.07 10.28 -5.69
N ASP A 772 -39.86 9.70 -6.86
CA ASP A 772 -40.09 10.36 -8.14
C ASP A 772 -39.21 11.58 -8.49
N TYR A 773 -38.09 11.70 -7.78
CA TYR A 773 -37.08 12.74 -7.96
C TYR A 773 -35.76 12.11 -8.51
N TRP A 774 -35.61 11.96 -9.84
CA TRP A 774 -34.44 11.29 -10.43
C TRP A 774 -33.91 11.83 -11.74
#